data_AF-A0A7W1JHS4-F1
#
_entry.id   AF-A0A7W1JHS4-F1
#
_cell.length_a   1.000
_cell.length_b   1.000
_cell.length_c   1.000
_cell.angle_alpha   90.00
_cell.angle_beta   90.00
_cell.angle_gamma   90.00
#
_symmetry.space_group_name_H-M   'P 1'
#
loop_
_entity.id
_entity.type
_entity.pdbx_description
1 polymer ?
#
loop_
_entity_poly.entity_id
_entity_poly.type
_entity_poly.pdbx_seq_one_letter_code
_entity_poly.pdbx_strand_id
1 'polypeptide(L)'
;MSKRIGSAREQRARRLAKVEALRAQGVNPYPYRFDRDQTLAELRAGYERLKAGEEADERVSICGRVFLIRRHGGLIFLDLHDAGGHVQLYAARDVLGDGGFGAIADLDIGDWVGAEGTPIVTRTGELSVKVDRVELLSKAIRPLPSKGRGLTDPETRLRQRYVDLIVNPDTRRVFEIRHAALAAIREFLAGRGYVEVETLVLHEIAGGATARPFTTHHNALDLELYLRIALELHLKRLVVGGYDRVFEIGRVYRNEGVDTRHNPEFTMLEAYQAFADYTDMMELTEELVAHAARTALGTTTIDVGDQTLDFEPPWRRATMSELIAEHAGVQVSAGMPVEEAHGAASQAGVETEPGWGSGRIMNELYDELVEAKLSGPVFVIDHPREVSPLAKPHRSDPALVERFEVVVDGRELANAYSELNDPVEQRARFEDEARAKAAGDPEAGDVDEDYLRAMEYGLPPTGGLGIGIDRLIMLLTGKSAIREVILFPTLRPEEGMAARSEEPAAEEVEPPPRAAAPVLLPRASHERSPASLLAFFTALAGALSLLALVPGIHSGLGLAGQSLLPVTGEVISSLASVAIGFSLLLVAHGLYHRKRTAWAVAVVLLSASTVVHILKGPHPIAAVLSAAMLAGLIWARREFNARPDPPTLLAAFWFVPSYLALIAAYGGIALFAARARVDPGLSVGGVLETTFGGLIGLDGSYTYRGRFLNEFFPDSLIVLGALGLAALAWLVFRPIAQRKTVSREERAHAEQLVRDYGWDTLSYFALRDDKSLFFSSDGQAMIAYAYLHGHALVSADPVGAPGSVDLVLAEFLAFCAERGWRVALLGAREEDGPKYEALGLRTLYMGDEAIIRCESFSLQGPPMKKVREAVNRVGRGHEFRLLRESEASPELVGALNAISERWRGKQPERGFTMSLSQDVEGRSADILLAIATPSAGGPPAGFLRLVPVSGGSPGYSLDVMRHDPGAQNGLTEFLIAQTAETLRERGPVRLSLNFAAWGRLFHAEGDRTLRLRLARWIVHRLNPFFQIQSLYEFNAKFEPEWLPRILVYEKGAHLPTVALLYAGVEGFLALPVIGSMLVPRVVAEPAAAE
;
A
#
# COMPACT_ATOMS: atom_id res chain seq x y z
N MET A 1 -12.25 47.64 -31.96
CA MET A 1 -13.14 47.38 -30.80
C MET A 1 -12.82 46.01 -30.22
N SER A 2 -11.95 45.96 -29.21
CA SER A 2 -11.54 44.73 -28.52
C SER A 2 -12.64 44.30 -27.54
N LYS A 3 -13.51 43.36 -27.96
CA LYS A 3 -14.54 42.79 -27.09
C LYS A 3 -13.85 41.91 -26.03
N ARG A 4 -14.12 42.20 -24.76
CA ARG A 4 -13.73 41.43 -23.56
C ARG A 4 -13.87 39.93 -23.84
N ILE A 5 -12.74 39.23 -23.92
CA ILE A 5 -12.70 37.77 -23.83
C ILE A 5 -13.06 37.46 -22.37
N GLY A 6 -14.28 36.97 -22.14
CA GLY A 6 -14.73 36.55 -20.81
C GLY A 6 -13.81 35.47 -20.23
N SER A 7 -13.79 35.36 -18.89
CA SER A 7 -12.98 34.36 -18.18
C SER A 7 -13.24 32.93 -18.71
N ALA A 8 -12.29 32.00 -18.54
CA ALA A 8 -12.47 30.61 -18.98
C ALA A 8 -13.76 29.96 -18.42
N ARG A 9 -14.16 30.38 -17.20
CA ARG A 9 -15.41 29.99 -16.56
C ARG A 9 -16.65 30.53 -17.29
N GLU A 10 -16.64 31.81 -17.68
CA GLU A 10 -17.71 32.40 -18.48
C GLU A 10 -17.84 31.74 -19.85
N GLN A 11 -16.72 31.44 -20.51
CA GLN A 11 -16.75 30.71 -21.78
C GLN A 11 -17.36 29.32 -21.61
N ARG A 12 -16.99 28.60 -20.54
CA ARG A 12 -17.58 27.29 -20.24
C ARG A 12 -19.08 27.38 -20.00
N ALA A 13 -19.54 28.35 -19.19
CA ALA A 13 -20.97 28.56 -18.95
C ALA A 13 -21.74 28.88 -20.24
N ARG A 14 -21.20 29.76 -21.11
CA ARG A 14 -21.79 30.07 -22.41
C ARG A 14 -21.91 28.83 -23.30
N ARG A 15 -20.86 28.00 -23.36
CA ARG A 15 -20.87 26.79 -24.21
C ARG A 15 -21.80 25.72 -23.67
N LEU A 16 -21.95 25.59 -22.34
CA LEU A 16 -22.97 24.74 -21.73
C LEU A 16 -24.40 25.21 -22.08
N ALA A 17 -24.67 26.51 -22.05
CA ALA A 17 -25.97 27.03 -22.47
C ALA A 17 -26.29 26.69 -23.94
N LYS A 18 -25.28 26.66 -24.83
CA LYS A 18 -25.46 26.19 -26.21
C LYS A 18 -25.78 24.70 -26.30
N VAL A 19 -25.17 23.86 -25.45
CA VAL A 19 -25.49 22.42 -25.38
C VAL A 19 -26.97 22.23 -25.02
N GLU A 20 -27.46 22.94 -24.00
CA GLU A 20 -28.87 22.84 -23.61
C GLU A 20 -29.82 23.37 -24.69
N ALA A 21 -29.45 24.45 -25.40
CA ALA A 21 -30.24 24.95 -26.51
C ALA A 21 -30.35 23.95 -27.67
N LEU A 22 -29.26 23.26 -28.01
CA LEU A 22 -29.27 22.19 -29.03
C LEU A 22 -30.17 21.03 -28.61
N ARG A 23 -30.08 20.58 -27.35
CA ARG A 23 -30.96 19.54 -26.80
C ARG A 23 -32.43 19.92 -26.84
N ALA A 24 -32.76 21.18 -26.50
CA ALA A 24 -34.12 21.69 -26.56
C ALA A 24 -34.68 21.73 -28.00
N GLN A 25 -33.81 21.79 -29.01
CA GLN A 25 -34.17 21.71 -30.43
C GLN A 25 -34.22 20.26 -30.96
N GLY A 26 -33.97 19.25 -30.12
CA GLY A 26 -33.89 17.85 -30.52
C GLY A 26 -32.59 17.48 -31.26
N VAL A 27 -31.59 18.36 -31.26
CA VAL A 27 -30.28 18.10 -31.87
C VAL A 27 -29.37 17.48 -30.83
N ASN A 28 -28.77 16.31 -31.13
CA ASN A 28 -27.77 15.70 -30.27
C ASN A 28 -26.43 16.44 -30.45
N PRO A 29 -25.87 17.12 -29.42
CA PRO A 29 -24.58 17.80 -29.52
C PRO A 29 -23.37 16.86 -29.50
N TYR A 30 -23.60 15.55 -29.31
CA TYR A 30 -22.62 14.47 -29.27
C TYR A 30 -23.17 13.22 -30.00
N PRO A 31 -23.34 13.27 -31.34
CA PRO A 31 -23.81 12.12 -32.12
C PRO A 31 -22.86 10.92 -32.07
N TYR A 32 -23.39 9.73 -32.35
CA TYR A 32 -22.64 8.47 -32.24
C TYR A 32 -21.64 8.23 -33.38
N ARG A 33 -21.95 8.70 -34.59
CA ARG A 33 -21.18 8.39 -35.80
C ARG A 33 -21.36 9.48 -36.86
N PHE A 34 -20.32 9.69 -37.65
CA PHE A 34 -20.36 10.42 -38.91
C PHE A 34 -19.49 9.68 -39.91
N ASP A 35 -20.02 9.46 -41.12
CA ASP A 35 -19.33 8.73 -42.18
C ASP A 35 -18.44 9.69 -42.96
N ARG A 36 -17.12 9.62 -42.72
CA ARG A 36 -16.11 10.31 -43.52
C ARG A 36 -15.52 9.39 -44.58
N ASP A 37 -15.17 9.95 -45.72
CA ASP A 37 -14.60 9.19 -46.85
C ASP A 37 -13.07 9.16 -46.81
N GLN A 38 -12.46 10.22 -46.26
CA GLN A 38 -11.00 10.41 -46.23
C GLN A 38 -10.58 11.32 -45.07
N THR A 39 -9.30 11.23 -44.69
CA THR A 39 -8.63 12.14 -43.75
C THR A 39 -8.30 13.48 -44.41
N LEU A 40 -7.95 14.48 -43.60
CA LEU A 40 -7.56 15.79 -44.14
C LEU A 40 -6.23 15.73 -44.90
N ALA A 41 -5.33 14.82 -44.52
CA ALA A 41 -4.07 14.58 -45.23
C ALA A 41 -4.30 13.94 -46.61
N GLU A 42 -5.13 12.90 -46.67
CA GLU A 42 -5.51 12.24 -47.94
C GLU A 42 -6.22 13.21 -48.88
N LEU A 43 -7.12 14.06 -48.35
CA LEU A 43 -7.77 15.09 -49.15
C LEU A 43 -6.74 16.08 -49.73
N ARG A 44 -5.77 16.53 -48.94
CA ARG A 44 -4.72 17.43 -49.47
C ARG A 44 -3.92 16.75 -50.58
N ALA A 45 -3.45 15.53 -50.34
CA ALA A 45 -2.65 14.77 -51.30
C ALA A 45 -3.42 14.48 -52.60
N GLY A 46 -4.71 14.13 -52.50
CA GLY A 46 -5.56 13.80 -53.64
C GLY A 46 -5.84 14.99 -54.57
N TYR A 47 -5.79 16.22 -54.05
CA TYR A 47 -6.17 17.44 -54.77
C TYR A 47 -5.02 18.44 -54.98
N GLU A 48 -3.76 18.04 -54.80
CA GLU A 48 -2.58 18.91 -55.02
C GLU A 48 -2.53 19.54 -56.43
N ARG A 49 -3.14 18.89 -57.43
CA ARG A 49 -3.13 19.33 -58.84
C ARG A 49 -4.24 20.32 -59.19
N LEU A 50 -5.19 20.56 -58.29
CA LEU A 50 -6.30 21.49 -58.51
C LEU A 50 -5.79 22.94 -58.49
N LYS A 51 -6.12 23.77 -59.49
CA LYS A 51 -5.57 25.13 -59.58
C LYS A 51 -6.46 26.15 -58.87
N ALA A 52 -5.89 27.31 -58.54
CA ALA A 52 -6.61 28.40 -57.91
C ALA A 52 -7.85 28.84 -58.72
N GLY A 53 -9.01 28.82 -58.06
CA GLY A 53 -10.31 29.12 -58.65
C GLY A 53 -11.03 27.93 -59.27
N GLU A 54 -10.42 26.73 -59.28
CA GLU A 54 -11.05 25.50 -59.77
C GLU A 54 -11.78 24.76 -58.62
N GLU A 55 -12.94 24.21 -58.95
CA GLU A 55 -13.74 23.30 -58.12
C GLU A 55 -13.60 21.88 -58.69
N ALA A 56 -13.54 20.87 -57.82
CA ALA A 56 -13.60 19.47 -58.25
C ALA A 56 -15.05 19.06 -58.56
N ASP A 57 -15.23 17.97 -59.32
CA ASP A 57 -16.57 17.44 -59.62
C ASP A 57 -17.09 16.49 -58.52
N GLU A 58 -16.20 15.95 -57.70
CA GLU A 58 -16.52 14.96 -56.66
C GLU A 58 -16.87 15.63 -55.33
N ARG A 59 -17.84 15.06 -54.61
CA ARG A 59 -18.15 15.45 -53.24
C ARG A 59 -17.31 14.64 -52.26
N VAL A 60 -16.96 15.27 -51.14
CA VAL A 60 -16.16 14.67 -50.08
C VAL A 60 -16.86 14.84 -48.73
N SER A 61 -16.75 13.82 -47.89
CA SER A 61 -17.12 13.88 -46.48
C SER A 61 -15.87 13.84 -45.59
N ILE A 62 -15.66 14.89 -44.80
CA ILE A 62 -14.50 15.05 -43.92
C ILE A 62 -14.87 15.40 -42.49
N CYS A 63 -13.99 15.06 -41.54
CA CYS A 63 -14.13 15.41 -40.13
C CYS A 63 -12.91 16.17 -39.62
N GLY A 64 -13.12 17.09 -38.70
CA GLY A 64 -12.01 17.74 -38.01
C GLY A 64 -12.45 18.61 -36.84
N ARG A 65 -11.46 18.98 -36.03
CA ARG A 65 -11.62 19.96 -34.96
C ARG A 65 -11.52 21.36 -35.52
N VAL A 66 -12.50 22.21 -35.21
CA VAL A 66 -12.51 23.62 -35.58
C VAL A 66 -11.40 24.35 -34.83
N PHE A 67 -10.36 24.75 -35.56
CA PHE A 67 -9.18 25.42 -35.00
C PHE A 67 -9.25 26.95 -35.16
N LEU A 68 -9.92 27.43 -36.20
CA LEU A 68 -10.16 28.85 -36.43
C LEU A 68 -11.52 29.10 -37.09
N ILE A 69 -12.13 30.25 -36.81
CA ILE A 69 -13.36 30.72 -37.47
C ILE A 69 -13.18 32.18 -37.90
N ARG A 70 -13.39 32.49 -39.19
CA ARG A 70 -13.39 33.84 -39.76
C ARG A 70 -14.77 34.13 -40.36
N ARG A 71 -15.44 35.22 -39.93
CA ARG A 71 -16.81 35.57 -40.36
C ARG A 71 -16.79 36.85 -41.20
N HIS A 72 -17.36 36.80 -42.40
CA HIS A 72 -17.40 37.89 -43.38
C HIS A 72 -18.81 38.05 -43.98
N GLY A 73 -19.75 38.59 -43.20
CA GLY A 73 -21.11 38.87 -43.68
C GLY A 73 -21.87 37.60 -44.11
N GLY A 74 -21.93 37.36 -45.43
CA GLY A 74 -22.53 36.17 -46.05
C GLY A 74 -21.60 34.96 -46.22
N LEU A 75 -20.35 35.06 -45.75
CA LEU A 75 -19.34 33.99 -45.82
C LEU A 75 -18.75 33.67 -44.45
N ILE A 76 -18.48 32.41 -44.18
CA ILE A 76 -17.74 31.93 -43.01
C ILE A 76 -16.64 30.97 -43.49
N PHE A 77 -15.42 31.17 -42.99
CA PHE A 77 -14.33 30.23 -43.18
C PHE A 77 -14.00 29.55 -41.85
N LEU A 78 -13.80 28.24 -41.87
CA LEU A 78 -13.35 27.46 -40.71
C LEU A 78 -12.08 26.71 -41.07
N ASP A 79 -11.08 26.69 -40.21
CA ASP A 79 -9.92 25.82 -40.39
C ASP A 79 -10.16 24.54 -39.56
N LEU A 80 -10.28 23.39 -40.21
CA LEU A 80 -10.39 22.09 -39.55
C LEU A 80 -9.02 21.45 -39.41
N HIS A 81 -8.78 20.80 -38.28
CA HIS A 81 -7.57 20.03 -38.00
C HIS A 81 -7.91 18.60 -37.59
N ASP A 82 -7.15 17.62 -38.07
CA ASP A 82 -7.19 16.23 -37.61
C ASP A 82 -5.77 15.73 -37.23
N ALA A 83 -5.57 14.41 -37.20
CA ALA A 83 -4.26 13.83 -36.92
C ALA A 83 -3.24 14.08 -38.05
N GLY A 84 -3.70 14.12 -39.30
CA GLY A 84 -2.84 14.16 -40.49
C GLY A 84 -2.65 15.56 -41.10
N GLY A 85 -3.48 16.54 -40.75
CA GLY A 85 -3.29 17.89 -41.26
C GLY A 85 -4.44 18.85 -40.97
N HIS A 86 -4.59 19.84 -41.84
CA HIS A 86 -5.62 20.86 -41.74
C HIS A 86 -6.23 21.23 -43.10
N VAL A 87 -7.53 21.52 -43.18
CA VAL A 87 -8.21 21.94 -44.40
C VAL A 87 -9.22 23.04 -44.08
N GLN A 88 -9.36 24.02 -44.98
CA GLN A 88 -10.33 25.10 -44.81
C GLN A 88 -11.73 24.65 -45.25
N LEU A 89 -12.77 25.04 -44.51
CA LEU A 89 -14.16 25.02 -44.96
C LEU A 89 -14.53 26.39 -45.49
N TYR A 90 -15.21 26.40 -46.63
CA TYR A 90 -15.82 27.56 -47.26
C TYR A 90 -17.35 27.44 -47.13
N ALA A 91 -17.94 28.19 -46.22
CA ALA A 91 -19.38 28.18 -45.95
C ALA A 91 -20.04 29.46 -46.44
N ALA A 92 -20.89 29.36 -47.45
CA ALA A 92 -21.58 30.49 -48.06
C ALA A 92 -23.08 30.46 -47.79
N ARG A 93 -23.66 31.61 -47.45
CA ARG A 93 -25.09 31.70 -47.04
C ARG A 93 -26.04 31.34 -48.18
N ASP A 94 -25.69 31.70 -49.41
CA ASP A 94 -26.45 31.37 -50.61
C ASP A 94 -26.51 29.86 -50.90
N VAL A 95 -25.50 29.10 -50.47
CA VAL A 95 -25.46 27.63 -50.56
C VAL A 95 -26.23 26.98 -49.40
N LEU A 96 -25.99 27.45 -48.16
CA LEU A 96 -26.47 26.78 -46.94
C LEU A 96 -27.86 27.22 -46.45
N GLY A 97 -28.38 28.32 -46.99
CA GLY A 97 -29.56 29.00 -46.46
C GLY A 97 -29.36 29.59 -45.05
N ASP A 98 -30.34 30.34 -44.55
CA ASP A 98 -30.22 31.05 -43.26
C ASP A 98 -30.05 30.10 -42.07
N GLY A 99 -30.73 28.95 -42.09
CA GLY A 99 -30.66 27.95 -41.01
C GLY A 99 -29.31 27.25 -40.93
N GLY A 100 -28.80 26.71 -42.05
CA GLY A 100 -27.49 26.05 -42.11
C GLY A 100 -26.34 27.01 -41.86
N PHE A 101 -26.42 28.23 -42.41
CA PHE A 101 -25.44 29.28 -42.16
C PHE A 101 -25.44 29.73 -40.69
N GLY A 102 -26.62 29.82 -40.06
CA GLY A 102 -26.77 30.10 -38.64
C GLY A 102 -26.13 29.04 -37.74
N ALA A 103 -26.36 27.75 -38.05
CA ALA A 103 -25.76 26.63 -37.31
C ALA A 103 -24.22 26.67 -37.35
N ILE A 104 -23.63 26.95 -38.50
CA ILE A 104 -22.17 27.14 -38.64
C ILE A 104 -21.69 28.39 -37.89
N ALA A 105 -22.46 29.48 -37.94
CA ALA A 105 -22.13 30.70 -37.23
C ALA A 105 -22.09 30.51 -35.70
N ASP A 106 -22.87 29.54 -35.17
CA ASP A 106 -22.93 29.20 -33.75
C ASP A 106 -21.85 28.21 -33.27
N LEU A 107 -21.04 27.66 -34.18
CA LEU A 107 -19.87 26.84 -33.81
C LEU A 107 -18.82 27.65 -33.03
N ASP A 108 -18.10 26.95 -32.15
CA ASP A 108 -17.01 27.50 -31.35
C ASP A 108 -15.69 26.81 -31.70
N ILE A 109 -14.58 27.54 -31.52
CA ILE A 109 -13.22 26.96 -31.63
C ILE A 109 -13.08 25.82 -30.62
N GLY A 110 -12.63 24.67 -31.09
CA GLY A 110 -12.47 23.42 -30.34
C GLY A 110 -13.54 22.37 -30.65
N ASP A 111 -14.69 22.77 -31.20
CA ASP A 111 -15.76 21.83 -31.60
C ASP A 111 -15.25 20.84 -32.65
N TRP A 112 -15.71 19.59 -32.59
CA TRP A 112 -15.56 18.65 -33.70
C TRP A 112 -16.75 18.76 -34.63
N VAL A 113 -16.47 18.79 -35.94
CA VAL A 113 -17.50 18.84 -36.98
C VAL A 113 -17.21 17.85 -38.09
N GLY A 114 -18.29 17.33 -38.67
CA GLY A 114 -18.30 16.64 -39.95
C GLY A 114 -18.81 17.61 -41.02
N ALA A 115 -18.21 17.63 -42.19
CA ALA A 115 -18.58 18.49 -43.29
C ALA A 115 -18.62 17.70 -44.60
N GLU A 116 -19.71 17.88 -45.34
CA GLU A 116 -19.86 17.38 -46.70
C GLU A 116 -19.83 18.56 -47.67
N GLY A 117 -19.11 18.41 -48.78
CA GLY A 117 -19.01 19.47 -49.75
C GLY A 117 -18.11 19.13 -50.94
N THR A 118 -17.81 20.14 -51.73
CA THR A 118 -17.00 20.01 -52.94
C THR A 118 -15.61 20.62 -52.72
N PRO A 119 -14.51 19.90 -52.98
CA PRO A 119 -13.17 20.47 -52.93
C PRO A 119 -13.02 21.65 -53.92
N ILE A 120 -12.40 22.72 -53.46
CA ILE A 120 -12.13 23.95 -54.22
C ILE A 120 -10.78 24.53 -53.81
N VAL A 121 -10.00 25.03 -54.75
CA VAL A 121 -8.88 25.92 -54.39
C VAL A 121 -9.34 27.35 -54.52
N THR A 122 -9.31 28.09 -53.42
CA THR A 122 -9.72 29.51 -53.42
C THR A 122 -8.81 30.34 -54.34
N ARG A 123 -9.24 31.55 -54.71
CA ARG A 123 -8.42 32.46 -55.54
C ARG A 123 -7.06 32.80 -54.91
N THR A 124 -6.93 32.66 -53.60
CA THR A 124 -5.68 32.87 -52.84
C THR A 124 -4.79 31.62 -52.80
N GLY A 125 -5.19 30.52 -53.45
CA GLY A 125 -4.41 29.29 -53.52
C GLY A 125 -4.64 28.31 -52.36
N GLU A 126 -5.57 28.59 -51.44
CA GLU A 126 -5.84 27.69 -50.30
C GLU A 126 -6.87 26.63 -50.68
N LEU A 127 -6.52 25.34 -50.54
CA LEU A 127 -7.44 24.22 -50.68
C LEU A 127 -8.52 24.27 -49.60
N SER A 128 -9.77 24.19 -50.02
CA SER A 128 -10.95 24.27 -49.16
C SER A 128 -12.01 23.26 -49.56
N VAL A 129 -12.97 23.01 -48.69
CA VAL A 129 -14.22 22.32 -49.03
C VAL A 129 -15.35 23.35 -49.01
N LYS A 130 -15.99 23.56 -50.17
CA LYS A 130 -17.21 24.35 -50.31
C LYS A 130 -18.38 23.55 -49.76
N VAL A 131 -18.93 24.02 -48.65
CA VAL A 131 -19.75 23.20 -47.77
C VAL A 131 -21.21 23.20 -48.16
N ASP A 132 -21.78 22.00 -48.28
CA ASP A 132 -23.22 21.77 -48.47
C ASP A 132 -23.93 21.47 -47.14
N ARG A 133 -23.25 20.76 -46.25
CA ARG A 133 -23.78 20.31 -44.96
C ARG A 133 -22.68 20.29 -43.89
N VAL A 134 -23.01 20.75 -42.69
CA VAL A 134 -22.17 20.60 -41.49
C VAL A 134 -22.97 19.93 -40.39
N GLU A 135 -22.32 19.01 -39.70
CA GLU A 135 -22.84 18.36 -38.50
C GLU A 135 -21.88 18.58 -37.33
N LEU A 136 -22.42 19.00 -36.18
CA LEU A 136 -21.65 19.07 -34.93
C LEU A 136 -21.48 17.65 -34.38
N LEU A 137 -20.23 17.21 -34.22
CA LEU A 137 -19.88 15.86 -33.74
C LEU A 137 -19.55 15.83 -32.25
N SER A 138 -18.97 16.91 -31.73
CA SER A 138 -18.74 17.05 -30.29
C SER A 138 -18.56 18.52 -29.93
N LYS A 139 -19.48 19.04 -29.10
CA LYS A 139 -19.34 20.39 -28.55
C LYS A 139 -18.16 20.47 -27.58
N ALA A 140 -17.22 21.38 -27.81
CA ALA A 140 -16.13 21.63 -26.88
C ALA A 140 -16.59 22.61 -25.80
N ILE A 141 -16.92 22.12 -24.59
CA ILE A 141 -17.36 22.98 -23.49
C ILE A 141 -16.24 23.84 -22.88
N ARG A 142 -14.97 23.52 -23.12
CA ARG A 142 -13.81 24.33 -22.74
C ARG A 142 -13.18 24.95 -23.99
N PRO A 143 -12.73 26.22 -23.93
CA PRO A 143 -12.01 26.82 -25.05
C PRO A 143 -10.59 26.27 -25.18
N LEU A 144 -10.09 26.22 -26.42
CA LEU A 144 -8.66 26.01 -26.67
C LEU A 144 -7.86 27.24 -26.21
N PRO A 145 -6.57 27.07 -25.83
CA PRO A 145 -5.65 28.19 -25.59
C PRO A 145 -5.58 29.13 -26.78
N SER A 146 -5.28 30.41 -26.53
CA SER A 146 -5.26 31.43 -27.59
C SER A 146 -4.11 31.21 -28.59
N LYS A 147 -4.40 31.41 -29.88
CA LYS A 147 -3.52 31.11 -31.03
C LYS A 147 -2.14 31.78 -31.00
N GLY A 148 -1.95 32.82 -30.19
CA GLY A 148 -0.70 33.59 -30.11
C GLY A 148 0.19 33.28 -28.90
N ARG A 149 -0.27 32.46 -27.95
CA ARG A 149 0.55 32.06 -26.78
C ARG A 149 0.79 30.56 -26.68
N GLY A 150 0.03 29.71 -27.40
CA GLY A 150 0.09 28.26 -27.19
C GLY A 150 -0.16 27.88 -25.73
N LEU A 151 0.15 26.64 -25.38
CA LEU A 151 0.29 26.24 -23.98
C LEU A 151 1.80 26.29 -23.68
N THR A 152 2.30 27.40 -23.16
CA THR A 152 3.75 27.61 -22.91
C THR A 152 4.20 27.14 -21.54
N ASP A 153 3.29 27.15 -20.57
CA ASP A 153 3.60 26.74 -19.20
C ASP A 153 3.97 25.24 -19.17
N PRO A 154 5.22 24.88 -18.81
CA PRO A 154 5.69 23.50 -18.89
C PRO A 154 4.83 22.55 -18.07
N GLU A 155 4.42 22.93 -16.86
CA GLU A 155 3.63 22.08 -15.99
C GLU A 155 2.22 21.82 -16.56
N THR A 156 1.55 22.87 -17.05
CA THR A 156 0.24 22.73 -17.69
C THR A 156 0.31 21.84 -18.94
N ARG A 157 1.42 21.87 -19.70
CA ARG A 157 1.64 20.94 -20.84
C ARG A 157 1.69 19.49 -20.41
N LEU A 158 2.35 19.20 -19.30
CA LEU A 158 2.41 17.85 -18.75
C LEU A 158 1.05 17.39 -18.20
N ARG A 159 0.35 18.25 -17.44
CA ARG A 159 -0.97 17.95 -16.84
C ARG A 159 -2.07 17.79 -17.89
N GLN A 160 -2.08 18.67 -18.88
CA GLN A 160 -3.08 18.71 -19.94
C GLN A 160 -2.46 18.27 -21.26
N ARG A 161 -1.79 17.11 -21.28
CA ARG A 161 -1.12 16.59 -22.48
C ARG A 161 -2.05 16.54 -23.69
N TYR A 162 -3.33 16.24 -23.48
CA TYR A 162 -4.34 16.25 -24.55
C TYR A 162 -4.55 17.63 -25.19
N VAL A 163 -4.37 18.73 -24.44
CA VAL A 163 -4.37 20.10 -25.00
C VAL A 163 -3.04 20.43 -25.66
N ASP A 164 -1.92 20.05 -25.02
CA ASP A 164 -0.57 20.23 -25.55
C ASP A 164 -0.44 19.58 -26.95
N LEU A 165 -0.88 18.35 -27.11
CA LEU A 165 -0.93 17.64 -28.40
C LEU A 165 -1.83 18.34 -29.43
N ILE A 166 -2.86 19.10 -29.03
CA ILE A 166 -3.70 19.83 -30.00
C ILE A 166 -2.97 21.07 -30.53
N VAL A 167 -2.22 21.79 -29.69
CA VAL A 167 -1.71 23.13 -30.02
C VAL A 167 -0.20 23.17 -30.30
N ASN A 168 0.57 22.17 -29.89
CA ASN A 168 2.02 22.10 -30.04
C ASN A 168 2.43 20.89 -30.90
N PRO A 169 2.75 21.09 -32.20
CA PRO A 169 3.13 20.01 -33.11
C PRO A 169 4.44 19.34 -32.72
N ASP A 170 5.38 20.06 -32.12
CA ASP A 170 6.65 19.52 -31.64
C ASP A 170 6.45 18.41 -30.60
N THR A 171 5.45 18.55 -29.72
CA THR A 171 5.09 17.47 -28.78
C THR A 171 4.64 16.21 -29.54
N ARG A 172 3.83 16.34 -30.62
CA ARG A 172 3.43 15.17 -31.41
C ARG A 172 4.64 14.49 -32.03
N ARG A 173 5.55 15.28 -32.60
CA ARG A 173 6.76 14.76 -33.25
C ARG A 173 7.63 13.94 -32.28
N VAL A 174 7.76 14.35 -31.03
CA VAL A 174 8.45 13.56 -29.98
C VAL A 174 7.85 12.17 -29.83
N PHE A 175 6.52 12.05 -29.79
CA PHE A 175 5.86 10.76 -29.61
C PHE A 175 5.80 9.92 -30.90
N GLU A 176 5.83 10.55 -32.07
CA GLU A 176 6.05 9.86 -33.35
C GLU A 176 7.46 9.25 -33.41
N ILE A 177 8.48 9.98 -32.98
CA ILE A 177 9.87 9.48 -32.86
C ILE A 177 9.92 8.32 -31.87
N ARG A 178 9.28 8.46 -30.69
CA ARG A 178 9.17 7.37 -29.71
C ARG A 178 8.58 6.11 -30.32
N HIS A 179 7.46 6.25 -31.05
CA HIS A 179 6.79 5.12 -31.70
C HIS A 179 7.68 4.45 -32.73
N ALA A 180 8.30 5.23 -33.63
CA ALA A 180 9.18 4.73 -34.67
C ALA A 180 10.42 4.02 -34.10
N ALA A 181 11.06 4.60 -33.07
CA ALA A 181 12.22 4.01 -32.42
C ALA A 181 11.89 2.67 -31.74
N LEU A 182 10.78 2.59 -30.99
CA LEU A 182 10.34 1.35 -30.36
C LEU A 182 9.98 0.25 -31.37
N ALA A 183 9.34 0.62 -32.48
CA ALA A 183 9.05 -0.32 -33.56
C ALA A 183 10.35 -0.85 -34.20
N ALA A 184 11.32 0.04 -34.47
CA ALA A 184 12.62 -0.31 -35.02
C ALA A 184 13.44 -1.23 -34.10
N ILE A 185 13.41 -0.97 -32.78
CA ILE A 185 14.09 -1.83 -31.79
C ILE A 185 13.52 -3.26 -31.83
N ARG A 186 12.20 -3.40 -31.83
CA ARG A 186 11.54 -4.72 -31.91
C ARG A 186 11.89 -5.43 -33.22
N GLU A 187 11.81 -4.72 -34.33
CA GLU A 187 12.16 -5.26 -35.65
C GLU A 187 13.61 -5.74 -35.70
N PHE A 188 14.55 -4.94 -35.19
CA PHE A 188 15.98 -5.26 -35.16
C PHE A 188 16.25 -6.52 -34.32
N LEU A 189 15.69 -6.60 -33.11
CA LEU A 189 15.88 -7.75 -32.21
C LEU A 189 15.24 -9.02 -32.78
N ALA A 190 14.02 -8.91 -33.33
CA ALA A 190 13.36 -10.03 -34.02
C ALA A 190 14.18 -10.50 -35.23
N GLY A 191 14.76 -9.59 -36.02
CA GLY A 191 15.66 -9.90 -37.13
C GLY A 191 16.93 -10.63 -36.70
N ARG A 192 17.32 -10.53 -35.42
CA ARG A 192 18.44 -11.26 -34.81
C ARG A 192 18.02 -12.50 -34.02
N GLY A 193 16.76 -12.92 -34.14
CA GLY A 193 16.25 -14.13 -33.52
C GLY A 193 15.97 -14.01 -32.02
N TYR A 194 15.89 -12.80 -31.46
CA TYR A 194 15.41 -12.60 -30.11
C TYR A 194 13.88 -12.77 -30.05
N VAL A 195 13.39 -13.44 -29.01
CA VAL A 195 11.97 -13.64 -28.76
C VAL A 195 11.49 -12.60 -27.74
N GLU A 196 10.48 -11.79 -28.11
CA GLU A 196 9.81 -10.88 -27.17
C GLU A 196 8.97 -11.71 -26.21
N VAL A 197 9.13 -11.48 -24.91
CA VAL A 197 8.40 -12.18 -23.83
C VAL A 197 7.81 -11.18 -22.84
N GLU A 198 6.87 -11.64 -22.03
CA GLU A 198 6.30 -10.86 -20.92
C GLU A 198 6.52 -11.62 -19.61
N THR A 199 7.25 -11.00 -18.68
CA THR A 199 7.50 -11.55 -17.34
C THR A 199 6.59 -10.93 -16.28
N LEU A 200 6.58 -11.50 -15.07
CA LEU A 200 5.76 -11.01 -13.96
C LEU A 200 6.06 -9.54 -13.64
N VAL A 201 5.00 -8.75 -13.43
CA VAL A 201 5.09 -7.36 -12.93
C VAL A 201 5.09 -7.32 -11.41
N LEU A 202 4.34 -8.23 -10.78
CA LEU A 202 4.26 -8.39 -9.34
C LEU A 202 5.20 -9.52 -8.91
N HIS A 203 6.22 -9.20 -8.12
CA HIS A 203 7.22 -10.13 -7.61
C HIS A 203 7.02 -10.37 -6.11
N GLU A 204 7.30 -11.58 -5.63
CA GLU A 204 7.34 -11.88 -4.19
C GLU A 204 8.59 -11.29 -3.52
N ILE A 205 9.68 -11.13 -4.28
CA ILE A 205 10.94 -10.51 -3.87
C ILE A 205 11.35 -9.53 -4.96
N ALA A 206 11.58 -8.26 -4.61
CA ALA A 206 12.14 -7.29 -5.54
C ALA A 206 13.64 -7.57 -5.74
N GLY A 207 14.05 -7.84 -6.98
CA GLY A 207 15.45 -8.13 -7.32
C GLY A 207 15.78 -7.78 -8.78
N GLY A 208 17.05 -7.97 -9.16
CA GLY A 208 17.60 -7.61 -10.49
C GLY A 208 18.05 -6.15 -10.61
N ALA A 209 17.95 -5.37 -9.54
CA ALA A 209 18.54 -4.03 -9.44
C ALA A 209 18.66 -3.62 -7.96
N THR A 210 19.46 -2.59 -7.70
CA THR A 210 19.52 -1.91 -6.40
C THR A 210 18.58 -0.71 -6.45
N ALA A 211 17.36 -0.87 -5.94
CA ALA A 211 16.34 0.17 -5.94
C ALA A 211 15.24 -0.14 -4.93
N ARG A 212 14.63 0.90 -4.36
CA ARG A 212 13.48 0.73 -3.46
C ARG A 212 12.22 0.33 -4.27
N PRO A 213 11.54 -0.78 -3.96
CA PRO A 213 10.33 -1.17 -4.68
C PRO A 213 9.09 -0.41 -4.22
N PHE A 214 8.04 -0.44 -5.05
CA PHE A 214 6.67 -0.20 -4.61
C PHE A 214 6.07 -1.48 -4.04
N THR A 215 5.51 -1.40 -2.85
CA THR A 215 4.84 -2.53 -2.19
C THR A 215 3.34 -2.49 -2.45
N THR A 216 2.75 -3.65 -2.67
CA THR A 216 1.30 -3.84 -2.81
C THR A 216 0.88 -5.16 -2.14
N HIS A 217 -0.42 -5.45 -2.13
CA HIS A 217 -0.97 -6.61 -1.45
C HIS A 217 -2.00 -7.34 -2.32
N HIS A 218 -1.82 -8.64 -2.48
CA HIS A 218 -2.75 -9.49 -3.21
C HIS A 218 -3.86 -10.02 -2.30
N ASN A 219 -5.02 -9.34 -2.28
CA ASN A 219 -6.15 -9.61 -1.37
C ASN A 219 -6.58 -11.09 -1.24
N ALA A 220 -6.68 -11.84 -2.36
CA ALA A 220 -7.18 -13.21 -2.30
C ALA A 220 -6.13 -14.25 -1.84
N LEU A 221 -4.84 -13.94 -2.05
CA LEU A 221 -3.72 -14.81 -1.65
C LEU A 221 -3.16 -14.39 -0.29
N ASP A 222 -3.51 -13.19 0.18
CA ASP A 222 -3.00 -12.59 1.41
C ASP A 222 -1.46 -12.52 1.40
N LEU A 223 -0.90 -12.09 0.26
CA LEU A 223 0.54 -11.98 0.02
C LEU A 223 0.94 -10.53 -0.22
N GLU A 224 2.03 -10.10 0.43
CA GLU A 224 2.74 -8.89 0.04
C GLU A 224 3.46 -9.15 -1.28
N LEU A 225 3.34 -8.21 -2.22
CA LEU A 225 3.99 -8.27 -3.52
C LEU A 225 4.68 -6.92 -3.79
N TYR A 226 5.68 -6.96 -4.64
CA TYR A 226 6.44 -5.78 -5.05
C TYR A 226 6.25 -5.56 -6.55
N LEU A 227 6.08 -4.31 -6.98
CA LEU A 227 6.24 -4.00 -8.39
C LEU A 227 7.71 -4.19 -8.76
N ARG A 228 7.97 -4.86 -9.88
CA ARG A 228 9.32 -5.18 -10.34
C ARG A 228 10.19 -3.92 -10.51
N ILE A 229 11.42 -4.01 -10.02
CA ILE A 229 12.46 -2.96 -10.15
C ILE A 229 13.38 -3.18 -11.35
N ALA A 230 13.36 -4.39 -11.93
CA ALA A 230 14.07 -4.86 -13.11
C ALA A 230 13.30 -6.01 -13.79
N LEU A 231 13.69 -6.38 -15.02
CA LEU A 231 13.15 -7.54 -15.77
C LEU A 231 14.03 -8.80 -15.62
N GLU A 232 15.26 -8.59 -15.12
CA GLU A 232 16.41 -9.49 -15.24
C GLU A 232 16.20 -10.91 -14.74
N LEU A 233 15.81 -11.07 -13.47
CA LEU A 233 15.84 -12.38 -12.82
C LEU A 233 14.87 -13.37 -13.49
N HIS A 234 13.77 -12.88 -14.08
CA HIS A 234 12.81 -13.72 -14.79
C HIS A 234 13.27 -14.03 -16.22
N LEU A 235 13.90 -13.08 -16.91
CA LEU A 235 14.47 -13.33 -18.24
C LEU A 235 15.59 -14.38 -18.18
N LYS A 236 16.45 -14.33 -17.15
CA LYS A 236 17.45 -15.37 -16.91
C LYS A 236 16.85 -16.75 -16.63
N ARG A 237 15.72 -16.83 -15.92
CA ARG A 237 14.97 -18.10 -15.74
C ARG A 237 14.53 -18.68 -17.09
N LEU A 238 14.18 -17.85 -18.08
CA LEU A 238 13.85 -18.32 -19.43
C LEU A 238 15.07 -18.86 -20.17
N VAL A 239 16.23 -18.24 -19.99
CA VAL A 239 17.50 -18.75 -20.55
C VAL A 239 17.86 -20.11 -19.95
N VAL A 240 17.73 -20.28 -18.62
CA VAL A 240 17.82 -21.60 -17.96
C VAL A 240 16.81 -22.59 -18.57
N GLY A 241 15.60 -22.11 -18.87
CA GLY A 241 14.54 -22.90 -19.52
C GLY A 241 14.81 -23.30 -20.98
N GLY A 242 15.90 -22.82 -21.58
CA GLY A 242 16.32 -23.19 -22.94
C GLY A 242 15.98 -22.18 -24.03
N TYR A 243 15.57 -20.95 -23.68
CA TYR A 243 15.52 -19.87 -24.67
C TYR A 243 16.91 -19.27 -24.89
N ASP A 244 17.46 -19.41 -26.09
CA ASP A 244 18.80 -18.89 -26.41
C ASP A 244 18.85 -17.35 -26.47
N ARG A 245 17.77 -16.68 -26.89
CA ARG A 245 17.69 -15.22 -27.05
C ARG A 245 16.31 -14.70 -26.68
N VAL A 246 16.21 -13.92 -25.61
CA VAL A 246 14.95 -13.32 -25.13
C VAL A 246 15.11 -11.84 -24.90
N PHE A 247 14.02 -11.09 -25.03
CA PHE A 247 13.96 -9.70 -24.59
C PHE A 247 12.57 -9.33 -24.11
N GLU A 248 12.51 -8.30 -23.27
CA GLU A 248 11.25 -7.66 -22.88
C GLU A 248 11.42 -6.14 -22.95
N ILE A 249 10.45 -5.45 -23.55
CA ILE A 249 10.28 -4.00 -23.42
C ILE A 249 9.13 -3.76 -22.45
N GLY A 250 9.49 -3.55 -21.18
CA GLY A 250 8.55 -3.54 -20.07
C GLY A 250 8.58 -2.25 -19.26
N ARG A 251 7.54 -2.02 -18.46
CA ARG A 251 7.57 -1.02 -17.40
C ARG A 251 8.33 -1.58 -16.19
N VAL A 252 9.20 -0.78 -15.60
CA VAL A 252 9.79 -1.02 -14.28
C VAL A 252 9.38 0.11 -13.34
N TYR A 253 9.37 -0.19 -12.04
CA TYR A 253 8.82 0.68 -11.01
C TYR A 253 9.82 0.84 -9.88
N ARG A 254 10.32 2.05 -9.67
CA ARG A 254 11.27 2.37 -8.60
C ARG A 254 10.71 3.49 -7.73
N ASN A 255 10.60 3.24 -6.44
CA ASN A 255 10.01 4.14 -5.45
C ASN A 255 11.03 5.19 -5.01
N GLU A 256 11.42 6.01 -5.98
CA GLU A 256 12.47 7.02 -5.91
C GLU A 256 11.91 8.42 -6.20
N GLY A 257 12.72 9.45 -6.00
CA GLY A 257 12.35 10.83 -6.28
C GLY A 257 12.06 11.09 -7.76
N VAL A 258 11.15 12.03 -8.04
CA VAL A 258 10.89 12.47 -9.42
C VAL A 258 11.72 13.70 -9.74
N ASP A 259 12.59 13.61 -10.74
CA ASP A 259 13.43 14.72 -11.20
C ASP A 259 13.36 14.89 -12.74
N THR A 260 14.42 15.46 -13.33
CA THR A 260 14.50 15.65 -14.80
C THR A 260 14.82 14.37 -15.56
N ARG A 261 15.36 13.35 -14.89
CA ARG A 261 15.85 12.09 -15.47
C ARG A 261 15.13 10.86 -14.91
N HIS A 262 14.49 10.99 -13.76
CA HIS A 262 13.80 9.90 -13.06
C HIS A 262 12.28 10.14 -13.03
N ASN A 263 11.55 9.10 -13.43
CA ASN A 263 10.11 8.98 -13.25
C ASN A 263 9.84 7.65 -12.53
N PRO A 264 8.95 7.57 -11.52
CA PRO A 264 8.79 6.36 -10.70
C PRO A 264 8.40 5.11 -11.47
N GLU A 265 7.76 5.30 -12.63
CA GLU A 265 7.49 4.26 -13.61
C GLU A 265 8.16 4.63 -14.94
N PHE A 266 9.00 3.76 -15.50
CA PHE A 266 9.72 4.05 -16.74
C PHE A 266 9.93 2.78 -17.58
N THR A 267 10.10 2.98 -18.89
CA THR A 267 10.22 1.89 -19.86
C THR A 267 11.67 1.47 -19.97
N MET A 268 11.91 0.18 -19.80
CA MET A 268 13.22 -0.44 -19.95
C MET A 268 13.14 -1.56 -20.97
N LEU A 269 14.17 -1.67 -21.80
CA LEU A 269 14.44 -2.87 -22.58
C LEU A 269 15.44 -3.69 -21.79
N GLU A 270 15.16 -4.98 -21.60
CA GLU A 270 16.20 -5.93 -21.25
C GLU A 270 16.27 -7.07 -22.26
N ALA A 271 17.48 -7.48 -22.63
CA ALA A 271 17.74 -8.55 -23.59
C ALA A 271 18.83 -9.48 -23.07
N TYR A 272 18.64 -10.79 -23.24
CA TYR A 272 19.57 -11.84 -22.81
C TYR A 272 19.87 -12.79 -23.97
N GLN A 273 21.14 -13.11 -24.14
CA GLN A 273 21.62 -14.06 -25.15
C GLN A 273 22.53 -15.10 -24.52
N ALA A 274 22.14 -16.37 -24.61
CA ALA A 274 22.99 -17.50 -24.28
C ALA A 274 24.21 -17.58 -25.21
N PHE A 275 25.31 -18.07 -24.66
CA PHE A 275 26.63 -18.21 -25.27
C PHE A 275 27.25 -16.91 -25.78
N ALA A 276 26.81 -15.77 -25.25
CA ALA A 276 27.38 -14.45 -25.47
C ALA A 276 28.07 -13.92 -24.20
N ASP A 277 28.93 -12.91 -24.37
CA ASP A 277 29.55 -12.13 -23.30
C ASP A 277 29.27 -10.62 -23.45
N TYR A 278 29.77 -9.80 -22.53
CA TYR A 278 29.60 -8.35 -22.57
C TYR A 278 30.15 -7.68 -23.85
N THR A 279 31.07 -8.31 -24.59
CA THR A 279 31.57 -7.80 -25.88
C THR A 279 30.51 -7.91 -26.96
N ASP A 280 29.82 -9.07 -27.03
CA ASP A 280 28.67 -9.25 -27.91
C ASP A 280 27.55 -8.25 -27.57
N MET A 281 27.34 -7.98 -26.28
CA MET A 281 26.35 -6.99 -25.83
C MET A 281 26.76 -5.55 -26.19
N MET A 282 28.05 -5.21 -26.23
CA MET A 282 28.51 -3.91 -26.74
C MET A 282 28.16 -3.75 -28.22
N GLU A 283 28.48 -4.75 -29.06
CA GLU A 283 28.16 -4.74 -30.50
C GLU A 283 26.64 -4.63 -30.72
N LEU A 284 25.85 -5.43 -29.99
CA LEU A 284 24.40 -5.36 -30.04
C LEU A 284 23.88 -3.96 -29.70
N THR A 285 24.43 -3.33 -28.66
CA THR A 285 23.97 -2.03 -28.17
C THR A 285 24.23 -0.91 -29.18
N GLU A 286 25.46 -0.81 -29.71
CA GLU A 286 25.83 0.25 -30.65
C GLU A 286 25.07 0.13 -31.98
N GLU A 287 24.87 -1.09 -32.48
CA GLU A 287 24.11 -1.34 -33.70
C GLU A 287 22.60 -1.09 -33.51
N LEU A 288 22.03 -1.49 -32.37
CA LEU A 288 20.61 -1.31 -32.05
C LEU A 288 20.26 0.17 -31.94
N VAL A 289 21.05 0.95 -31.20
CA VAL A 289 20.83 2.40 -31.01
C VAL A 289 20.98 3.13 -32.32
N ALA A 290 22.01 2.82 -33.12
CA ALA A 290 22.19 3.42 -34.44
C ALA A 290 21.04 3.09 -35.40
N HIS A 291 20.53 1.85 -35.37
CA HIS A 291 19.36 1.45 -36.16
C HIS A 291 18.09 2.23 -35.74
N ALA A 292 17.82 2.34 -34.44
CA ALA A 292 16.68 3.09 -33.92
C ALA A 292 16.75 4.58 -34.32
N ALA A 293 17.93 5.20 -34.22
CA ALA A 293 18.16 6.59 -34.63
C ALA A 293 17.87 6.78 -36.13
N ARG A 294 18.47 5.95 -37.00
CA ARG A 294 18.27 6.04 -38.46
C ARG A 294 16.81 5.87 -38.85
N THR A 295 16.09 4.92 -38.25
CA THR A 295 14.70 4.67 -38.60
C THR A 295 13.78 5.79 -38.10
N ALA A 296 14.01 6.33 -36.89
CA ALA A 296 13.13 7.35 -36.32
C ALA A 296 13.41 8.78 -36.83
N LEU A 297 14.68 9.08 -37.16
CA LEU A 297 15.15 10.42 -37.53
C LEU A 297 15.63 10.54 -38.98
N GLY A 298 15.97 9.43 -39.63
CA GLY A 298 16.63 9.42 -40.94
C GLY A 298 18.15 9.60 -40.88
N THR A 299 18.74 9.67 -39.69
CA THR A 299 20.18 9.91 -39.44
C THR A 299 20.61 9.28 -38.10
N THR A 300 21.91 9.04 -37.89
CA THR A 300 22.50 8.68 -36.58
C THR A 300 22.96 9.90 -35.79
N THR A 301 23.03 11.06 -36.43
CA THR A 301 23.48 12.30 -35.81
C THR A 301 22.33 13.01 -35.11
N ILE A 302 22.53 13.38 -33.85
CA ILE A 302 21.57 14.14 -33.05
C ILE A 302 22.19 15.39 -32.45
N ASP A 303 21.36 16.38 -32.16
CA ASP A 303 21.76 17.58 -31.43
C ASP A 303 21.27 17.49 -29.98
N VAL A 304 22.22 17.57 -29.03
CA VAL A 304 21.98 17.59 -27.58
C VAL A 304 22.54 18.89 -27.03
N GLY A 305 21.65 19.83 -26.70
CA GLY A 305 22.08 21.18 -26.29
C GLY A 305 22.84 21.87 -27.42
N ASP A 306 24.08 22.28 -27.14
CA ASP A 306 24.99 22.91 -28.11
C ASP A 306 25.96 21.90 -28.78
N GLN A 307 25.81 20.61 -28.50
CA GLN A 307 26.68 19.55 -29.01
C GLN A 307 25.97 18.71 -30.08
N THR A 308 26.72 18.33 -31.11
CA THR A 308 26.27 17.36 -32.11
C THR A 308 26.94 16.02 -31.81
N LEU A 309 26.14 14.99 -31.56
CA LEU A 309 26.58 13.63 -31.24
C LEU A 309 26.25 12.69 -32.40
N ASP A 310 27.11 11.71 -32.64
CA ASP A 310 26.89 10.68 -33.66
C ASP A 310 26.82 9.30 -33.00
N PHE A 311 25.75 8.56 -33.29
CA PHE A 311 25.57 7.18 -32.84
C PHE A 311 26.12 6.15 -33.82
N GLU A 312 26.74 6.55 -34.93
CA GLU A 312 27.36 5.59 -35.84
C GLU A 312 28.48 4.78 -35.13
N PRO A 313 28.43 3.43 -35.15
CA PRO A 313 29.49 2.60 -34.61
C PRO A 313 30.83 2.77 -35.35
N PRO A 314 31.98 2.46 -34.74
CA PRO A 314 32.13 1.94 -33.37
C PRO A 314 32.24 3.07 -32.32
N TRP A 315 31.70 2.83 -31.13
CA TRP A 315 31.82 3.76 -30.00
C TRP A 315 33.14 3.56 -29.24
N ARG A 316 33.56 4.60 -28.50
CA ARG A 316 34.78 4.58 -27.68
C ARG A 316 34.59 3.58 -26.53
N ARG A 317 35.59 2.73 -26.28
CA ARG A 317 35.65 1.80 -25.14
C ARG A 317 36.79 2.25 -24.22
N ALA A 318 36.51 2.43 -22.93
CA ALA A 318 37.52 2.86 -21.95
C ALA A 318 37.20 2.29 -20.56
N THR A 319 38.22 1.89 -19.81
CA THR A 319 38.05 1.45 -18.42
C THR A 319 37.81 2.63 -17.50
N MET A 320 37.12 2.40 -16.38
CA MET A 320 36.91 3.43 -15.37
C MET A 320 38.23 4.02 -14.84
N SER A 321 39.29 3.21 -14.68
CA SER A 321 40.62 3.69 -14.28
C SER A 321 41.26 4.63 -15.32
N GLU A 322 41.15 4.31 -16.61
CA GLU A 322 41.66 5.17 -17.70
C GLU A 322 40.92 6.52 -17.70
N LEU A 323 39.61 6.52 -17.52
CA LEU A 323 38.80 7.74 -17.52
C LEU A 323 39.07 8.62 -16.29
N ILE A 324 39.23 8.04 -15.10
CA ILE A 324 39.65 8.77 -13.89
C ILE A 324 41.04 9.38 -14.10
N ALA A 325 41.98 8.62 -14.66
CA ALA A 325 43.31 9.13 -14.97
C ALA A 325 43.27 10.29 -15.98
N GLU A 326 42.45 10.19 -17.03
CA GLU A 326 42.29 11.21 -18.08
C GLU A 326 41.64 12.50 -17.54
N HIS A 327 40.56 12.38 -16.75
CA HIS A 327 39.70 13.52 -16.38
C HIS A 327 39.92 14.08 -14.97
N ALA A 328 40.52 13.29 -14.08
CA ALA A 328 40.83 13.68 -12.70
C ALA A 328 42.34 13.68 -12.40
N GLY A 329 43.17 13.05 -13.24
CA GLY A 329 44.63 12.99 -13.03
C GLY A 329 45.05 12.11 -11.85
N VAL A 330 44.16 11.23 -11.39
CA VAL A 330 44.34 10.35 -10.23
C VAL A 330 44.48 8.92 -10.71
N GLN A 331 45.42 8.18 -10.14
CA GLN A 331 45.60 6.76 -10.40
C GLN A 331 44.87 5.96 -9.33
N VAL A 332 43.90 5.16 -9.74
CA VAL A 332 43.11 4.30 -8.86
C VAL A 332 42.77 2.99 -9.56
N SER A 333 42.72 1.90 -8.80
CA SER A 333 42.29 0.59 -9.30
C SER A 333 41.50 -0.16 -8.22
N ALA A 334 40.58 -1.02 -8.62
CA ALA A 334 39.74 -1.78 -7.69
C ALA A 334 40.55 -2.77 -6.81
N GLY A 335 41.76 -3.16 -7.24
CA GLY A 335 42.64 -4.09 -6.54
C GLY A 335 43.72 -3.46 -5.66
N MET A 336 43.81 -2.13 -5.57
CA MET A 336 44.84 -1.47 -4.77
C MET A 336 44.54 -1.54 -3.26
N PRO A 337 45.54 -1.35 -2.38
CA PRO A 337 45.31 -1.25 -0.94
C PRO A 337 44.30 -0.13 -0.59
N VAL A 338 43.35 -0.43 0.30
CA VAL A 338 42.24 0.49 0.66
C VAL A 338 42.73 1.85 1.16
N GLU A 339 43.82 1.87 1.94
CA GLU A 339 44.45 3.11 2.42
C GLU A 339 44.97 3.99 1.27
N GLU A 340 45.51 3.38 0.21
CA GLU A 340 45.97 4.11 -0.97
C GLU A 340 44.78 4.64 -1.79
N ALA A 341 43.67 3.90 -1.86
CA ALA A 341 42.44 4.36 -2.49
C ALA A 341 41.81 5.56 -1.75
N HIS A 342 41.76 5.53 -0.42
CA HIS A 342 41.36 6.70 0.38
C HIS A 342 42.29 7.89 0.18
N GLY A 343 43.60 7.65 0.07
CA GLY A 343 44.58 8.68 -0.26
C GLY A 343 44.32 9.32 -1.64
N ALA A 344 44.01 8.50 -2.65
CA ALA A 344 43.64 8.95 -3.99
C ALA A 344 42.35 9.78 -4.00
N ALA A 345 41.31 9.35 -3.29
CA ALA A 345 40.06 10.10 -3.14
C ALA A 345 40.26 11.44 -2.40
N SER A 346 41.05 11.43 -1.32
CA SER A 346 41.39 12.64 -0.58
C SER A 346 42.18 13.64 -1.43
N GLN A 347 43.12 13.16 -2.26
CA GLN A 347 43.85 14.00 -3.22
C GLN A 347 42.91 14.63 -4.27
N ALA A 348 41.88 13.90 -4.67
CA ALA A 348 40.88 14.36 -5.64
C ALA A 348 39.79 15.26 -5.02
N GLY A 349 39.72 15.35 -3.69
CA GLY A 349 38.68 16.11 -2.97
C GLY A 349 37.33 15.40 -2.88
N VAL A 350 37.28 14.08 -3.04
CA VAL A 350 36.07 13.26 -2.93
C VAL A 350 35.95 12.69 -1.51
N GLU A 351 34.77 12.83 -0.91
CA GLU A 351 34.49 12.26 0.42
C GLU A 351 34.29 10.74 0.34
N THR A 352 34.80 10.02 1.33
CA THR A 352 34.72 8.54 1.39
C THR A 352 34.33 8.08 2.79
N GLU A 353 33.57 6.99 2.90
CA GLU A 353 33.26 6.39 4.20
C GLU A 353 34.31 5.38 4.66
N PRO A 354 34.59 5.25 5.97
CA PRO A 354 35.60 4.33 6.49
C PRO A 354 35.36 2.83 6.20
N GLY A 355 34.14 2.47 5.80
CA GLY A 355 33.75 1.09 5.51
C GLY A 355 33.88 0.68 4.04
N TRP A 356 34.23 1.61 3.14
CA TRP A 356 34.26 1.36 1.70
C TRP A 356 35.55 0.64 1.28
N GLY A 357 35.41 -0.36 0.40
CA GLY A 357 36.55 -0.97 -0.28
C GLY A 357 37.07 -0.09 -1.42
N SER A 358 38.23 -0.47 -1.96
CA SER A 358 38.87 0.22 -3.09
C SER A 358 37.98 0.29 -4.33
N GLY A 359 37.11 -0.71 -4.53
CA GLY A 359 36.18 -0.76 -5.65
C GLY A 359 35.07 0.28 -5.52
N ARG A 360 34.46 0.39 -4.33
CA ARG A 360 33.45 1.42 -4.06
C ARG A 360 34.04 2.84 -4.15
N ILE A 361 35.24 3.06 -3.62
CA ILE A 361 35.94 4.35 -3.72
C ILE A 361 36.23 4.72 -5.18
N MET A 362 36.67 3.74 -5.99
CA MET A 362 36.92 3.94 -7.42
C MET A 362 35.64 4.34 -8.17
N ASN A 363 34.51 3.70 -7.86
CA ASN A 363 33.20 4.06 -8.43
C ASN A 363 32.80 5.49 -8.05
N GLU A 364 32.94 5.86 -6.78
CA GLU A 364 32.62 7.22 -6.31
C GLU A 364 33.47 8.30 -6.99
N LEU A 365 34.77 8.04 -7.17
CA LEU A 365 35.68 8.92 -7.92
C LEU A 365 35.23 9.13 -9.36
N TYR A 366 34.73 8.07 -10.00
CA TYR A 366 34.21 8.14 -11.36
C TYR A 366 32.89 8.94 -11.42
N ASP A 367 31.94 8.64 -10.54
CA ASP A 367 30.62 9.29 -10.50
C ASP A 367 30.76 10.82 -10.28
N GLU A 368 31.59 11.23 -9.30
CA GLU A 368 31.76 12.63 -8.93
C GLU A 368 32.61 13.44 -9.94
N LEU A 369 33.65 12.82 -10.53
CA LEU A 369 34.66 13.58 -11.28
C LEU A 369 34.66 13.34 -12.78
N VAL A 370 34.03 12.27 -13.27
CA VAL A 370 34.24 11.79 -14.64
C VAL A 370 32.95 11.75 -15.44
N GLU A 371 31.88 11.09 -14.95
CA GLU A 371 30.69 10.77 -15.75
C GLU A 371 30.17 12.01 -16.51
N ALA A 372 29.94 13.12 -15.80
CA ALA A 372 29.40 14.36 -16.37
C ALA A 372 30.26 15.03 -17.46
N LYS A 373 31.52 14.61 -17.65
CA LYS A 373 32.46 15.16 -18.65
C LYS A 373 32.47 14.38 -19.97
N LEU A 374 31.82 13.21 -20.04
CA LEU A 374 31.79 12.36 -21.23
C LEU A 374 30.75 12.89 -22.23
N SER A 375 31.19 13.32 -23.42
CA SER A 375 30.30 13.95 -24.42
C SER A 375 29.66 12.95 -25.40
N GLY A 376 30.46 12.18 -26.12
CA GLY A 376 30.00 11.17 -27.07
C GLY A 376 29.54 9.87 -26.42
N PRO A 377 29.03 8.91 -27.21
CA PRO A 377 28.76 7.57 -26.70
C PRO A 377 30.07 6.87 -26.32
N VAL A 378 30.20 6.53 -25.03
CA VAL A 378 31.36 5.84 -24.47
C VAL A 378 30.89 4.61 -23.71
N PHE A 379 31.46 3.45 -24.05
CA PHE A 379 31.41 2.25 -23.22
C PHE A 379 32.43 2.38 -22.10
N VAL A 380 31.94 2.53 -20.88
CA VAL A 380 32.72 2.48 -19.65
C VAL A 380 32.76 1.02 -19.22
N ILE A 381 33.92 0.38 -19.36
CA ILE A 381 34.07 -1.08 -19.21
C ILE A 381 34.81 -1.44 -17.93
N ASP A 382 34.65 -2.70 -17.53
CA ASP A 382 35.37 -3.37 -16.44
C ASP A 382 35.13 -2.70 -15.08
N HIS A 383 33.86 -2.69 -14.63
CA HIS A 383 33.47 -2.12 -13.35
C HIS A 383 34.06 -2.89 -12.15
N PRO A 384 34.23 -2.24 -10.99
CA PRO A 384 34.62 -2.93 -9.77
C PRO A 384 33.62 -4.01 -9.35
N ARG A 385 34.13 -5.14 -8.87
CA ARG A 385 33.31 -6.27 -8.40
C ARG A 385 32.40 -5.89 -7.24
N GLU A 386 32.88 -5.03 -6.35
CA GLU A 386 32.18 -4.59 -5.13
C GLU A 386 30.82 -3.94 -5.40
N VAL A 387 30.65 -3.29 -6.55
CA VAL A 387 29.41 -2.57 -6.95
C VAL A 387 28.61 -3.30 -8.04
N SER A 388 28.93 -4.56 -8.32
CA SER A 388 28.41 -5.30 -9.47
C SER A 388 27.94 -6.71 -9.09
N PRO A 389 26.89 -6.85 -8.26
CA PRO A 389 26.51 -8.11 -7.62
C PRO A 389 26.04 -9.20 -8.59
N LEU A 390 25.59 -8.84 -9.80
CA LEU A 390 25.04 -9.80 -10.78
C LEU A 390 26.01 -10.10 -11.95
N ALA A 391 27.14 -9.41 -12.01
CA ALA A 391 28.11 -9.53 -13.10
C ALA A 391 29.22 -10.55 -12.78
N LYS A 392 29.67 -11.26 -13.82
CA LYS A 392 30.72 -12.28 -13.72
C LYS A 392 32.09 -11.64 -13.45
N PRO A 393 32.94 -12.22 -12.57
CA PRO A 393 34.31 -11.74 -12.38
C PRO A 393 35.09 -11.66 -13.69
N HIS A 394 35.92 -10.63 -13.82
CA HIS A 394 36.69 -10.42 -15.04
C HIS A 394 37.72 -11.53 -15.25
N ARG A 395 37.86 -12.01 -16.50
CA ARG A 395 38.69 -13.17 -16.85
C ARG A 395 40.18 -13.02 -16.52
N SER A 396 40.67 -11.79 -16.38
CA SER A 396 42.08 -11.50 -16.05
C SER A 396 42.31 -10.78 -14.72
N ASP A 397 41.28 -10.19 -14.10
CA ASP A 397 41.42 -9.44 -12.85
C ASP A 397 40.21 -9.68 -11.93
N PRO A 398 40.36 -10.45 -10.82
CA PRO A 398 39.25 -10.78 -9.94
C PRO A 398 38.70 -9.60 -9.12
N ALA A 399 39.37 -8.43 -9.13
CA ALA A 399 38.85 -7.20 -8.51
C ALA A 399 37.80 -6.51 -9.40
N LEU A 400 37.71 -6.89 -10.67
CA LEU A 400 36.79 -6.33 -11.66
C LEU A 400 35.76 -7.37 -12.11
N VAL A 401 34.74 -6.92 -12.83
CA VAL A 401 33.73 -7.74 -13.49
C VAL A 401 33.63 -7.38 -14.98
N GLU A 402 33.17 -8.32 -15.80
CA GLU A 402 32.83 -8.06 -17.21
C GLU A 402 31.49 -7.34 -17.29
N ARG A 403 31.49 -6.05 -16.97
CA ARG A 403 30.33 -5.14 -17.02
C ARG A 403 30.70 -3.90 -17.81
N PHE A 404 29.74 -3.34 -18.51
CA PHE A 404 29.85 -2.00 -19.07
C PHE A 404 28.60 -1.17 -18.82
N GLU A 405 28.81 0.14 -18.78
CA GLU A 405 27.77 1.15 -18.94
C GLU A 405 28.01 1.95 -20.22
N VAL A 406 26.94 2.37 -20.88
CA VAL A 406 27.00 3.33 -21.99
C VAL A 406 26.69 4.70 -21.43
N VAL A 407 27.62 5.63 -21.54
CA VAL A 407 27.41 7.04 -21.17
C VAL A 407 27.35 7.89 -22.43
N VAL A 408 26.33 8.75 -22.49
CA VAL A 408 26.12 9.72 -23.58
C VAL A 408 25.78 11.08 -22.97
N ASP A 409 26.56 12.12 -23.28
CA ASP A 409 26.39 13.48 -22.70
C ASP A 409 26.28 13.47 -21.16
N GLY A 410 27.19 12.74 -20.52
CA GLY A 410 27.31 12.60 -19.08
C GLY A 410 26.12 11.93 -18.41
N ARG A 411 25.50 10.99 -19.11
CA ARG A 411 24.34 10.23 -18.64
C ARG A 411 24.44 8.77 -19.06
N GLU A 412 24.26 7.88 -18.11
CA GLU A 412 24.04 6.45 -18.37
C GLU A 412 22.79 6.20 -19.23
N LEU A 413 22.97 5.49 -20.35
CA LEU A 413 21.93 5.06 -21.30
C LEU A 413 21.61 3.56 -21.17
N ALA A 414 22.64 2.75 -20.93
CA ALA A 414 22.55 1.30 -20.89
C ALA A 414 23.54 0.72 -19.87
N ASN A 415 23.21 -0.44 -19.33
CA ASN A 415 24.06 -1.23 -18.44
C ASN A 415 23.97 -2.69 -18.88
N ALA A 416 25.11 -3.39 -18.92
CA ALA A 416 25.19 -4.74 -19.47
C ALA A 416 26.40 -5.48 -18.91
N TYR A 417 26.34 -6.81 -18.91
CA TYR A 417 27.42 -7.63 -18.38
C TYR A 417 27.42 -9.06 -18.93
N SER A 418 28.56 -9.72 -18.79
CA SER A 418 28.64 -11.17 -18.82
C SER A 418 28.00 -11.67 -17.53
N GLU A 419 26.95 -12.48 -17.66
CA GLU A 419 26.10 -12.86 -16.55
C GLU A 419 26.80 -13.77 -15.55
N LEU A 420 26.66 -13.47 -14.26
CA LEU A 420 27.09 -14.40 -13.21
C LEU A 420 26.22 -15.64 -13.27
N ASN A 421 26.81 -16.74 -13.71
CA ASN A 421 26.14 -18.03 -13.86
C ASN A 421 26.60 -19.08 -12.84
N ASP A 422 27.40 -18.69 -11.85
CA ASP A 422 27.80 -19.52 -10.71
C ASP A 422 26.79 -19.35 -9.56
N PRO A 423 25.95 -20.37 -9.25
CA PRO A 423 24.93 -20.26 -8.20
C PRO A 423 25.53 -20.16 -6.80
N VAL A 424 26.74 -20.69 -6.56
CA VAL A 424 27.41 -20.62 -5.26
C VAL A 424 27.90 -19.21 -5.00
N GLU A 425 28.52 -18.58 -6.00
CA GLU A 425 28.94 -17.19 -5.90
C GLU A 425 27.73 -16.25 -5.82
N GLN A 426 26.68 -16.47 -6.62
CA GLN A 426 25.47 -15.65 -6.58
C GLN A 426 24.80 -15.68 -5.20
N ARG A 427 24.73 -16.85 -4.55
CA ARG A 427 24.23 -16.96 -3.17
C ARG A 427 25.02 -16.10 -2.20
N ALA A 428 26.35 -16.17 -2.25
CA ALA A 428 27.20 -15.38 -1.36
C ALA A 428 26.93 -13.87 -1.51
N ARG A 429 26.74 -13.40 -2.76
CA ARG A 429 26.43 -11.99 -3.05
C ARG A 429 25.04 -11.57 -2.56
N PHE A 430 24.02 -12.40 -2.72
CA PHE A 430 22.71 -12.12 -2.12
C PHE A 430 22.72 -12.14 -0.59
N GLU A 431 23.53 -13.00 0.03
CA GLU A 431 23.70 -12.97 1.49
C GLU A 431 24.39 -11.68 1.98
N ASP A 432 25.29 -11.11 1.18
CA ASP A 432 25.88 -9.78 1.44
C ASP A 432 24.80 -8.67 1.35
N GLU A 433 23.97 -8.67 0.30
CA GLU A 433 22.86 -7.71 0.16
C GLU A 433 21.86 -7.83 1.32
N ALA A 434 21.45 -9.06 1.68
CA ALA A 434 20.54 -9.29 2.80
C ALA A 434 21.14 -8.81 4.15
N ARG A 435 22.47 -8.92 4.33
CA ARG A 435 23.16 -8.35 5.49
C ARG A 435 23.14 -6.82 5.48
N ALA A 436 23.37 -6.19 4.33
CA ALA A 436 23.29 -4.74 4.18
C ALA A 436 21.86 -4.22 4.47
N LYS A 437 20.84 -4.92 3.96
CA LYS A 437 19.43 -4.64 4.25
C LYS A 437 19.12 -4.73 5.74
N ALA A 438 19.58 -5.79 6.41
CA ALA A 438 19.42 -5.96 7.86
C ALA A 438 20.16 -4.88 8.68
N ALA A 439 21.25 -4.32 8.12
CA ALA A 439 21.98 -3.20 8.70
C ALA A 439 21.31 -1.83 8.46
N GLY A 440 20.23 -1.79 7.68
CA GLY A 440 19.41 -0.60 7.46
C GLY A 440 19.53 0.05 6.09
N ASP A 441 20.18 -0.60 5.12
CA ASP A 441 20.17 -0.17 3.71
C ASP A 441 18.79 -0.46 3.07
N PRO A 442 18.02 0.56 2.69
CA PRO A 442 16.67 0.37 2.12
C PRO A 442 16.67 -0.08 0.65
N GLU A 443 17.82 -0.06 -0.04
CA GLU A 443 17.94 -0.41 -1.47
C GLU A 443 18.52 -1.81 -1.69
N ALA A 444 19.10 -2.41 -0.64
CA ALA A 444 19.64 -3.75 -0.68
C ALA A 444 18.54 -4.84 -0.76
N GLY A 445 18.81 -5.88 -1.56
CA GLY A 445 17.90 -6.99 -1.84
C GLY A 445 17.80 -8.05 -0.75
N ASP A 446 16.86 -8.99 -0.92
CA ASP A 446 16.80 -10.25 -0.15
C ASP A 446 17.36 -11.41 -0.97
N VAL A 447 17.57 -12.57 -0.32
CA VAL A 447 17.97 -13.80 -1.02
C VAL A 447 16.79 -14.38 -1.80
N ASP A 448 16.84 -14.31 -3.14
CA ASP A 448 15.88 -15.00 -4.02
C ASP A 448 16.25 -16.48 -4.18
N GLU A 449 15.68 -17.32 -3.30
CA GLU A 449 15.90 -18.77 -3.30
C GLU A 449 15.36 -19.48 -4.57
N ASP A 450 14.35 -18.92 -5.24
CA ASP A 450 13.84 -19.51 -6.47
C ASP A 450 14.76 -19.21 -7.66
N TYR A 451 15.33 -18.01 -7.73
CA TYR A 451 16.32 -17.67 -8.74
C TYR A 451 17.60 -18.50 -8.58
N LEU A 452 18.08 -18.67 -7.34
CA LEU A 452 19.22 -19.56 -7.07
C LEU A 452 18.93 -20.99 -7.50
N ARG A 453 17.74 -21.51 -7.19
CA ARG A 453 17.30 -22.83 -7.65
C ARG A 453 17.32 -22.93 -9.18
N ALA A 454 16.86 -21.90 -9.90
CA ALA A 454 16.91 -21.89 -11.36
C ALA A 454 18.37 -21.94 -11.87
N MET A 455 19.28 -21.16 -11.29
CA MET A 455 20.70 -21.20 -11.65
C MET A 455 21.35 -22.56 -11.37
N GLU A 456 20.93 -23.27 -10.32
CA GLU A 456 21.39 -24.63 -9.99
C GLU A 456 21.00 -25.68 -11.05
N TYR A 457 19.93 -25.45 -11.83
CA TYR A 457 19.62 -26.26 -13.02
C TYR A 457 20.54 -25.96 -14.21
N GLY A 458 21.32 -24.88 -14.15
CA GLY A 458 22.34 -24.51 -15.10
C GLY A 458 21.93 -23.32 -15.98
N LEU A 459 22.39 -22.12 -15.61
CA LEU A 459 22.40 -20.97 -16.51
C LEU A 459 23.63 -21.07 -17.45
N PRO A 460 23.46 -21.21 -18.77
CA PRO A 460 24.60 -21.15 -19.69
C PRO A 460 25.33 -19.80 -19.58
N PRO A 461 26.59 -19.69 -20.03
CA PRO A 461 27.24 -18.40 -20.22
C PRO A 461 26.29 -17.49 -21.01
N THR A 462 26.00 -16.29 -20.52
CA THR A 462 24.96 -15.42 -21.07
C THR A 462 25.48 -13.99 -21.04
N GLY A 463 25.16 -13.21 -22.07
CA GLY A 463 25.31 -11.76 -22.04
C GLY A 463 23.92 -11.13 -21.83
N GLY A 464 23.81 -10.18 -20.92
CA GLY A 464 22.60 -9.40 -20.69
C GLY A 464 22.82 -7.92 -20.90
N LEU A 465 21.75 -7.25 -21.33
CA LEU A 465 21.73 -5.84 -21.68
C LEU A 465 20.43 -5.20 -21.17
N GLY A 466 20.55 -4.12 -20.42
CA GLY A 466 19.48 -3.20 -20.05
C GLY A 466 19.64 -1.83 -20.73
N ILE A 467 18.58 -1.30 -21.35
CA ILE A 467 18.55 0.05 -21.93
C ILE A 467 17.36 0.83 -21.36
N GLY A 468 17.63 2.03 -20.84
CA GLY A 468 16.59 2.99 -20.47
C GLY A 468 15.95 3.59 -21.72
N ILE A 469 14.80 3.05 -22.17
CA ILE A 469 14.13 3.51 -23.39
C ILE A 469 13.76 4.99 -23.31
N ASP A 470 13.27 5.45 -22.16
CA ASP A 470 12.91 6.87 -22.02
C ASP A 470 14.14 7.78 -22.17
N ARG A 471 15.30 7.38 -21.65
CA ARG A 471 16.57 8.10 -21.82
C ARG A 471 17.03 8.09 -23.29
N LEU A 472 16.88 6.97 -23.99
CA LEU A 472 17.12 6.90 -25.44
C LEU A 472 16.24 7.89 -26.21
N ILE A 473 14.94 7.94 -25.91
CA ILE A 473 14.04 8.87 -26.58
C ILE A 473 14.37 10.32 -26.24
N MET A 474 14.78 10.62 -25.00
CA MET A 474 15.27 11.97 -24.64
C MET A 474 16.42 12.40 -25.56
N LEU A 475 17.41 11.53 -25.77
CA LEU A 475 18.53 11.79 -26.69
C LEU A 475 18.04 11.98 -28.12
N LEU A 476 17.28 11.03 -28.68
CA LEU A 476 16.77 11.08 -30.06
C LEU A 476 15.88 12.28 -30.35
N THR A 477 15.29 12.90 -29.33
CA THR A 477 14.38 14.05 -29.47
C THR A 477 14.98 15.36 -28.96
N GLY A 478 16.22 15.35 -28.48
CA GLY A 478 16.89 16.51 -27.89
C GLY A 478 16.19 17.05 -26.63
N LYS A 479 15.44 16.22 -25.91
CA LYS A 479 14.71 16.62 -24.71
C LYS A 479 15.56 16.48 -23.46
N SER A 480 15.59 17.53 -22.64
CA SER A 480 16.39 17.57 -21.41
C SER A 480 15.67 16.92 -20.22
N ALA A 481 14.35 16.74 -20.28
CA ALA A 481 13.55 16.16 -19.22
C ALA A 481 12.75 14.91 -19.66
N ILE A 482 12.81 13.84 -18.86
CA ILE A 482 12.11 12.56 -19.10
C ILE A 482 10.59 12.74 -19.20
N ARG A 483 10.05 13.70 -18.45
CA ARG A 483 8.61 14.03 -18.46
C ARG A 483 8.13 14.56 -19.82
N GLU A 484 9.02 15.03 -20.69
CA GLU A 484 8.66 15.46 -22.05
C GLU A 484 8.50 14.29 -23.02
N VAL A 485 9.09 13.14 -22.73
CA VAL A 485 9.03 11.94 -23.59
C VAL A 485 8.07 10.86 -23.07
N ILE A 486 7.41 11.13 -21.94
CA ILE A 486 6.31 10.36 -21.37
C ILE A 486 4.99 11.13 -21.62
N LEU A 487 3.98 10.45 -22.15
CA LEU A 487 2.68 11.08 -22.46
C LEU A 487 2.05 11.67 -21.19
N PHE A 488 1.99 10.86 -20.13
CA PHE A 488 1.40 11.19 -18.83
C PHE A 488 2.42 10.88 -17.73
N PRO A 489 3.40 11.75 -17.49
CA PRO A 489 4.38 11.55 -16.43
C PRO A 489 3.72 11.67 -15.05
N THR A 490 4.33 11.06 -14.03
CA THR A 490 3.86 11.21 -12.66
C THR A 490 4.06 12.65 -12.21
N LEU A 491 2.98 13.31 -11.81
CA LEU A 491 2.99 14.68 -11.31
C LEU A 491 2.41 14.71 -9.90
N ARG A 492 2.87 15.67 -9.10
CA ARG A 492 2.20 15.96 -7.82
C ARG A 492 0.72 16.32 -8.10
N PRO A 493 -0.25 15.81 -7.33
CA PRO A 493 -1.66 16.17 -7.51
C PRO A 493 -1.85 17.68 -7.53
N GLU A 494 -2.79 18.18 -8.33
CA GLU A 494 -3.22 19.58 -8.23
C GLU A 494 -3.85 19.79 -6.84
N GLU A 495 -3.53 20.90 -6.20
CA GLU A 495 -4.11 21.28 -4.91
C GLU A 495 -5.66 21.30 -5.03
N GLY A 496 -6.33 20.37 -4.33
CA GLY A 496 -7.79 20.21 -4.37
C GLY A 496 -8.35 19.10 -5.28
N MET A 497 -7.52 18.36 -6.05
CA MET A 497 -7.97 17.22 -6.87
C MET A 497 -7.76 15.83 -6.23
N ALA A 498 -6.96 15.72 -5.16
CA ALA A 498 -6.79 14.48 -4.38
C ALA A 498 -8.02 14.15 -3.49
N ALA A 499 -9.20 14.61 -3.90
CA ALA A 499 -10.50 14.24 -3.37
C ALA A 499 -11.41 14.06 -4.59
N ARG A 500 -11.78 12.81 -4.91
CA ARG A 500 -12.79 12.33 -5.90
C ARG A 500 -12.23 11.40 -6.97
N SER A 501 -12.14 10.11 -6.63
CA SER A 501 -12.61 9.04 -7.52
C SER A 501 -13.76 8.36 -6.77
N GLU A 502 -14.98 8.73 -7.08
CA GLU A 502 -16.20 8.08 -6.59
C GLU A 502 -16.57 7.12 -7.71
N GLU A 503 -16.48 5.81 -7.50
CA GLU A 503 -16.92 4.82 -8.50
C GLU A 503 -18.38 5.10 -8.89
N PRO A 504 -18.74 5.06 -10.19
CA PRO A 504 -20.14 5.14 -10.59
C PRO A 504 -20.85 3.87 -10.12
N ALA A 505 -21.78 4.05 -9.18
CA ALA A 505 -22.66 3.00 -8.68
C ALA A 505 -23.23 2.17 -9.83
N ALA A 506 -22.94 0.87 -9.84
CA ALA A 506 -23.77 -0.08 -10.55
C ALA A 506 -25.19 0.04 -9.97
N GLU A 507 -26.20 0.26 -10.82
CA GLU A 507 -27.60 0.21 -10.41
C GLU A 507 -27.93 -1.21 -9.95
N GLU A 508 -27.72 -1.48 -8.66
CA GLU A 508 -28.32 -2.61 -7.99
C GLU A 508 -29.76 -2.26 -7.59
N VAL A 509 -30.67 -3.13 -8.00
CA VAL A 509 -32.09 -3.09 -7.66
C VAL A 509 -32.24 -3.23 -6.14
N GLU A 510 -32.80 -2.19 -5.51
CA GLU A 510 -33.08 -2.10 -4.08
C GLU A 510 -33.99 -3.28 -3.62
N PRO A 511 -33.56 -4.14 -2.69
CA PRO A 511 -34.45 -5.12 -2.09
C PRO A 511 -35.39 -4.42 -1.08
N PRO A 512 -36.65 -4.87 -0.93
CA PRO A 512 -37.63 -4.13 -0.14
C PRO A 512 -37.28 -4.15 1.36
N PRO A 513 -37.63 -3.09 2.11
CA PRO A 513 -37.31 -2.96 3.52
C PRO A 513 -38.00 -4.06 4.34
N ARG A 514 -37.21 -4.87 5.05
CA ARG A 514 -37.73 -5.82 6.03
C ARG A 514 -38.12 -5.08 7.30
N ALA A 515 -39.40 -5.09 7.63
CA ALA A 515 -39.90 -4.63 8.92
C ALA A 515 -39.24 -5.41 10.07
N ALA A 516 -38.63 -4.70 11.01
CA ALA A 516 -37.94 -5.27 12.15
C ALA A 516 -38.95 -5.88 13.16
N ALA A 517 -38.67 -7.11 13.62
CA ALA A 517 -39.33 -7.69 14.78
C ALA A 517 -38.70 -7.12 16.07
N PRO A 518 -39.46 -6.98 17.17
CA PRO A 518 -38.94 -6.43 18.41
C PRO A 518 -37.89 -7.38 19.02
N VAL A 519 -36.66 -6.90 19.14
CA VAL A 519 -35.58 -7.62 19.82
C VAL A 519 -35.75 -7.45 21.33
N LEU A 520 -36.03 -8.56 22.03
CA LEU A 520 -36.01 -8.63 23.48
C LEU A 520 -34.55 -8.55 23.97
N LEU A 521 -34.24 -7.52 24.77
CA LEU A 521 -32.97 -7.39 25.48
C LEU A 521 -32.67 -8.67 26.29
N PRO A 522 -31.53 -9.35 26.08
CA PRO A 522 -31.16 -10.50 26.90
C PRO A 522 -30.91 -10.02 28.33
N ARG A 523 -31.69 -10.53 29.29
CA ARG A 523 -31.34 -10.41 30.70
C ARG A 523 -30.01 -11.14 30.93
N ALA A 524 -29.00 -10.41 31.36
CA ALA A 524 -27.71 -10.96 31.76
C ALA A 524 -27.90 -11.91 32.95
N SER A 525 -27.99 -13.22 32.69
CA SER A 525 -27.90 -14.23 33.73
C SER A 525 -26.43 -14.35 34.15
N HIS A 526 -26.11 -13.76 35.29
CA HIS A 526 -24.88 -13.95 36.05
C HIS A 526 -24.78 -15.41 36.53
N GLU A 527 -24.38 -16.33 35.67
CA GLU A 527 -23.89 -17.64 36.12
C GLU A 527 -22.58 -17.98 35.42
N ARG A 528 -21.68 -18.62 36.17
CA ARG A 528 -20.36 -19.08 35.69
C ARG A 528 -20.58 -19.97 34.47
N SER A 529 -20.37 -19.43 33.27
CA SER A 529 -20.56 -20.21 32.03
C SER A 529 -19.76 -21.52 32.12
N PRO A 530 -20.41 -22.69 32.15
CA PRO A 530 -19.76 -23.99 32.10
C PRO A 530 -18.87 -24.15 30.87
N ALA A 531 -19.02 -23.36 29.80
CA ALA A 531 -18.16 -23.42 28.62
C ALA A 531 -16.66 -23.32 28.92
N SER A 532 -16.23 -22.45 29.85
CA SER A 532 -14.79 -22.35 30.19
C SER A 532 -14.28 -23.54 30.99
N LEU A 533 -15.12 -24.11 31.86
CA LEU A 533 -14.80 -25.32 32.62
C LEU A 533 -14.75 -26.54 31.68
N LEU A 534 -15.75 -26.66 30.80
CA LEU A 534 -15.82 -27.71 29.79
C LEU A 534 -14.64 -27.63 28.81
N ALA A 535 -14.23 -26.44 28.40
CA ALA A 535 -13.03 -26.23 27.60
C ALA A 535 -11.77 -26.73 28.34
N PHE A 536 -11.58 -26.32 29.60
CA PHE A 536 -10.45 -26.77 30.42
C PHE A 536 -10.41 -28.30 30.59
N PHE A 537 -11.54 -28.91 30.93
CA PHE A 537 -11.60 -30.37 31.10
C PHE A 537 -11.52 -31.13 29.78
N THR A 538 -11.93 -30.53 28.65
CA THR A 538 -11.71 -31.09 27.30
C THR A 538 -10.22 -31.06 26.94
N ALA A 539 -9.51 -29.97 27.26
CA ALA A 539 -8.07 -29.89 27.11
C ALA A 539 -7.35 -30.92 28.00
N LEU A 540 -7.78 -31.05 29.26
CA LEU A 540 -7.25 -32.05 30.18
C LEU A 540 -7.47 -33.49 29.67
N ALA A 541 -8.67 -33.79 29.13
CA ALA A 541 -8.96 -35.09 28.52
C ALA A 541 -8.05 -35.37 27.32
N GLY A 542 -7.81 -34.35 26.49
CA GLY A 542 -6.86 -34.43 25.37
C GLY A 542 -5.43 -34.71 25.84
N ALA A 543 -4.93 -33.95 26.83
CA ALA A 543 -3.60 -34.14 27.41
C ALA A 543 -3.43 -35.52 28.06
N LEU A 544 -4.44 -36.01 28.79
CA LEU A 544 -4.43 -37.34 29.40
C LEU A 544 -4.42 -38.46 28.36
N SER A 545 -5.12 -38.27 27.23
CA SER A 545 -5.11 -39.22 26.11
C SER A 545 -3.74 -39.31 25.44
N LEU A 546 -2.98 -38.20 25.43
CA LEU A 546 -1.60 -38.16 24.93
C LEU A 546 -0.58 -38.71 25.94
N LEU A 547 -0.76 -38.47 27.23
CA LEU A 547 0.11 -39.00 28.29
C LEU A 547 0.11 -40.53 28.38
N ALA A 548 -0.98 -41.19 27.93
CA ALA A 548 -1.09 -42.64 27.88
C ALA A 548 -0.10 -43.31 26.89
N LEU A 549 0.61 -42.53 26.06
CA LEU A 549 1.59 -43.00 25.08
C LEU A 549 3.03 -42.99 25.60
N VAL A 550 3.30 -42.41 26.78
CA VAL A 550 4.65 -42.32 27.35
C VAL A 550 5.01 -43.64 28.05
N PRO A 551 5.96 -44.45 27.53
CA PRO A 551 6.22 -45.81 28.03
C PRO A 551 6.60 -45.87 29.52
N GLY A 552 7.29 -44.84 30.02
CA GLY A 552 7.74 -44.75 31.43
C GLY A 552 6.63 -44.49 32.46
N ILE A 553 5.47 -43.98 32.03
CA ILE A 553 4.29 -43.78 32.91
C ILE A 553 3.39 -45.02 32.87
N HIS A 554 3.36 -45.71 31.72
CA HIS A 554 2.58 -46.93 31.50
C HIS A 554 3.04 -48.09 32.40
N SER A 555 4.35 -48.22 32.64
CA SER A 555 4.93 -49.23 33.54
C SER A 555 4.81 -48.89 35.03
N GLY A 556 4.74 -47.60 35.40
CA GLY A 556 4.63 -47.14 36.79
C GLY A 556 3.23 -47.26 37.41
N LEU A 557 2.18 -47.39 36.60
CA LEU A 557 0.78 -47.43 37.05
C LEU A 557 0.16 -48.84 37.08
N GLY A 558 0.91 -49.89 36.69
CA GLY A 558 0.46 -51.29 36.83
C GLY A 558 -0.73 -51.70 35.95
N LEU A 559 -0.96 -51.04 34.82
CA LEU A 559 -2.13 -51.23 33.95
C LEU A 559 -1.89 -52.27 32.84
N ALA A 560 -1.30 -53.42 33.17
CA ALA A 560 -1.20 -54.56 32.25
C ALA A 560 -2.49 -55.40 32.33
N GLY A 561 -3.52 -55.00 31.57
CA GLY A 561 -4.74 -55.78 31.37
C GLY A 561 -4.83 -56.27 29.93
N GLN A 562 -5.17 -57.55 29.74
CA GLN A 562 -5.31 -58.19 28.43
C GLN A 562 -6.34 -57.45 27.56
N SER A 563 -5.88 -56.84 26.46
CA SER A 563 -6.75 -56.29 25.42
C SER A 563 -7.65 -57.39 24.84
N LEU A 564 -8.93 -57.06 24.65
CA LEU A 564 -9.93 -57.94 24.02
C LEU A 564 -9.81 -57.97 22.48
N LEU A 565 -8.91 -57.17 21.90
CA LEU A 565 -8.72 -57.06 20.45
C LEU A 565 -7.42 -57.75 20.00
N PRO A 566 -7.40 -58.40 18.82
CA PRO A 566 -6.16 -58.92 18.23
C PRO A 566 -5.12 -57.80 18.05
N VAL A 567 -3.84 -58.15 17.94
CA VAL A 567 -2.67 -57.22 17.91
C VAL A 567 -2.85 -56.04 16.92
N THR A 568 -3.55 -56.23 15.81
CA THR A 568 -3.89 -55.16 14.84
C THR A 568 -4.87 -54.12 15.40
N GLY A 569 -5.76 -54.49 16.31
CA GLY A 569 -6.71 -53.59 16.98
C GLY A 569 -6.10 -52.74 18.10
N GLU A 570 -5.07 -53.24 18.80
CA GLU A 570 -4.33 -52.45 19.81
C GLU A 570 -3.64 -51.24 19.18
N VAL A 571 -3.06 -51.45 18.01
CA VAL A 571 -2.36 -50.42 17.25
C VAL A 571 -3.36 -49.38 16.73
N ILE A 572 -4.41 -49.79 16.01
CA ILE A 572 -5.47 -48.88 15.52
C ILE A 572 -6.10 -48.06 16.65
N SER A 573 -6.32 -48.67 17.82
CA SER A 573 -6.88 -47.97 18.98
C SER A 573 -5.94 -46.93 19.59
N SER A 574 -4.62 -47.16 19.52
CA SER A 574 -3.62 -46.22 20.03
C SER A 574 -3.46 -45.01 19.12
N LEU A 575 -3.51 -45.21 17.80
CA LEU A 575 -3.54 -44.14 16.80
C LEU A 575 -4.79 -43.27 16.94
N ALA A 576 -5.95 -43.91 17.14
CA ALA A 576 -7.20 -43.21 17.41
C ALA A 576 -7.10 -42.37 18.69
N SER A 577 -6.49 -42.89 19.77
CA SER A 577 -6.27 -42.13 21.01
C SER A 577 -5.35 -40.92 20.83
N VAL A 578 -4.29 -41.02 20.02
CA VAL A 578 -3.38 -39.88 19.70
C VAL A 578 -4.14 -38.80 18.94
N ALA A 579 -4.80 -39.19 17.85
CA ALA A 579 -5.53 -38.27 16.99
C ALA A 579 -6.66 -37.58 17.76
N ILE A 580 -7.41 -38.34 18.58
CA ILE A 580 -8.46 -37.80 19.45
C ILE A 580 -7.85 -36.88 20.50
N GLY A 581 -6.74 -37.27 21.14
CA GLY A 581 -6.08 -36.49 22.20
C GLY A 581 -5.63 -35.11 21.74
N PHE A 582 -4.92 -35.04 20.62
CA PHE A 582 -4.56 -33.76 19.99
C PHE A 582 -5.80 -32.98 19.52
N SER A 583 -6.76 -33.64 18.88
CA SER A 583 -7.97 -32.96 18.40
C SER A 583 -8.79 -32.34 19.55
N LEU A 584 -8.85 -33.00 20.71
CA LEU A 584 -9.53 -32.46 21.90
C LEU A 584 -8.80 -31.24 22.48
N LEU A 585 -7.46 -31.22 22.52
CA LEU A 585 -6.69 -30.04 22.93
C LEU A 585 -6.98 -28.83 22.02
N LEU A 586 -7.09 -29.08 20.71
CA LEU A 586 -7.32 -28.05 19.70
C LEU A 586 -8.74 -27.51 19.76
N VAL A 587 -9.73 -28.40 19.89
CA VAL A 587 -11.15 -28.05 20.01
C VAL A 587 -11.46 -27.33 21.33
N ALA A 588 -10.70 -27.59 22.40
CA ALA A 588 -10.87 -26.93 23.69
C ALA A 588 -10.76 -25.39 23.58
N HIS A 589 -9.87 -24.88 22.70
CA HIS A 589 -9.80 -23.45 22.41
C HIS A 589 -11.09 -22.93 21.76
N GLY A 590 -11.64 -23.66 20.79
CA GLY A 590 -12.93 -23.32 20.17
C GLY A 590 -14.12 -23.39 21.13
N LEU A 591 -14.12 -24.34 22.08
CA LEU A 591 -15.11 -24.44 23.15
C LEU A 591 -15.03 -23.24 24.11
N TYR A 592 -13.81 -22.80 24.45
CA TYR A 592 -13.59 -21.61 25.26
C TYR A 592 -14.18 -20.36 24.61
N HIS A 593 -14.14 -20.27 23.28
CA HIS A 593 -14.77 -19.23 22.48
C HIS A 593 -16.22 -19.53 22.06
N ARG A 594 -16.85 -20.55 22.65
CA ARG A 594 -18.28 -20.90 22.46
C ARG A 594 -18.66 -21.21 21.01
N LYS A 595 -17.71 -21.65 20.17
CA LYS A 595 -17.94 -22.00 18.76
C LYS A 595 -18.83 -23.24 18.65
N ARG A 596 -19.91 -23.16 17.86
CA ARG A 596 -20.86 -24.28 17.66
C ARG A 596 -20.23 -25.47 16.95
N THR A 597 -19.31 -25.21 16.02
CA THR A 597 -18.55 -26.25 15.33
C THR A 597 -17.58 -26.95 16.28
N ALA A 598 -16.89 -26.20 17.14
CA ALA A 598 -16.03 -26.79 18.17
C ALA A 598 -16.83 -27.68 19.13
N TRP A 599 -18.03 -27.26 19.53
CA TRP A 599 -18.95 -28.11 20.29
C TRP A 599 -19.32 -29.40 19.56
N ALA A 600 -19.75 -29.30 18.29
CA ALA A 600 -20.13 -30.47 17.51
C ALA A 600 -18.96 -31.45 17.35
N VAL A 601 -17.76 -30.93 17.04
CA VAL A 601 -16.54 -31.74 16.91
C VAL A 601 -16.14 -32.35 18.26
N ALA A 602 -16.21 -31.62 19.38
CA ALA A 602 -15.92 -32.14 20.71
C ALA A 602 -16.87 -33.29 21.09
N VAL A 603 -18.17 -33.16 20.79
CA VAL A 603 -19.17 -34.20 21.03
C VAL A 603 -18.84 -35.46 20.24
N VAL A 604 -18.47 -35.33 18.97
CA VAL A 604 -18.06 -36.47 18.12
C VAL A 604 -16.77 -37.12 18.64
N LEU A 605 -15.75 -36.32 18.93
CA LEU A 605 -14.45 -36.80 19.41
C LEU A 605 -14.54 -37.48 20.77
N LEU A 606 -15.31 -36.92 21.72
CA LEU A 606 -15.50 -37.53 23.04
C LEU A 606 -16.38 -38.79 22.95
N SER A 607 -17.36 -38.83 22.05
CA SER A 607 -18.14 -40.06 21.79
C SER A 607 -17.23 -41.17 21.23
N ALA A 608 -16.39 -40.84 20.26
CA ALA A 608 -15.40 -41.77 19.70
C ALA A 608 -14.38 -42.19 20.77
N SER A 609 -13.89 -41.25 21.59
CA SER A 609 -12.97 -41.50 22.70
C SER A 609 -13.54 -42.50 23.71
N THR A 610 -14.78 -42.30 24.13
CA THR A 610 -15.47 -43.21 25.05
C THR A 610 -15.56 -44.62 24.47
N VAL A 611 -15.91 -44.77 23.19
CA VAL A 611 -15.96 -46.09 22.52
C VAL A 611 -14.57 -46.73 22.46
N VAL A 612 -13.54 -45.98 22.06
CA VAL A 612 -12.16 -46.47 21.96
C VAL A 612 -11.64 -46.93 23.34
N HIS A 613 -11.87 -46.15 24.40
CA HIS A 613 -11.44 -46.52 25.76
C HIS A 613 -12.20 -47.72 26.34
N ILE A 614 -13.46 -47.95 25.94
CA ILE A 614 -14.24 -49.14 26.31
C ILE A 614 -13.73 -50.39 25.58
N LEU A 615 -13.43 -50.27 24.28
CA LEU A 615 -12.96 -51.39 23.46
C LEU A 615 -11.51 -51.81 23.77
N LYS A 616 -10.65 -50.88 24.19
CA LYS A 616 -9.22 -51.11 24.44
C LYS A 616 -8.91 -51.80 25.79
N GLY A 617 -9.71 -51.54 26.84
CA GLY A 617 -9.56 -52.06 28.21
C GLY A 617 -8.12 -52.06 28.78
N PRO A 618 -7.67 -51.07 29.58
CA PRO A 618 -8.16 -50.87 30.96
C PRO A 618 -8.00 -49.40 31.45
N HIS A 619 -8.75 -48.44 30.89
CA HIS A 619 -8.75 -47.04 31.38
C HIS A 619 -10.15 -46.56 31.78
N PRO A 620 -10.74 -47.12 32.87
CA PRO A 620 -12.08 -46.75 33.32
C PRO A 620 -12.19 -45.25 33.66
N ILE A 621 -11.11 -44.65 34.17
CA ILE A 621 -11.07 -43.21 34.50
C ILE A 621 -11.20 -42.35 33.23
N ALA A 622 -10.48 -42.68 32.16
CA ALA A 622 -10.53 -41.92 30.90
C ALA A 622 -11.88 -42.09 30.18
N ALA A 623 -12.46 -43.29 30.23
CA ALA A 623 -13.80 -43.56 29.69
C ALA A 623 -14.89 -42.79 30.47
N VAL A 624 -14.84 -42.81 31.81
CA VAL A 624 -15.77 -42.08 32.67
C VAL A 624 -15.63 -40.57 32.49
N LEU A 625 -14.39 -40.06 32.40
CA LEU A 625 -14.12 -38.63 32.19
C LEU A 625 -14.61 -38.17 30.81
N SER A 626 -14.38 -38.97 29.75
CA SER A 626 -14.88 -38.67 28.41
C SER A 626 -16.41 -38.70 28.34
N ALA A 627 -17.05 -39.67 28.99
CA ALA A 627 -18.51 -39.77 29.07
C ALA A 627 -19.13 -38.62 29.90
N ALA A 628 -18.50 -38.23 31.01
CA ALA A 628 -18.92 -37.09 31.82
C ALA A 628 -18.78 -35.76 31.06
N MET A 629 -17.70 -35.60 30.28
CA MET A 629 -17.51 -34.44 29.41
C MET A 629 -18.52 -34.39 28.27
N LEU A 630 -18.80 -35.53 27.64
CA LEU A 630 -19.86 -35.64 26.64
C LEU A 630 -21.22 -35.22 27.21
N ALA A 631 -21.59 -35.71 28.39
CA ALA A 631 -22.82 -35.32 29.08
C ALA A 631 -22.83 -33.81 29.41
N GLY A 632 -21.71 -33.26 29.89
CA GLY A 632 -21.56 -31.83 30.19
C GLY A 632 -21.70 -30.94 28.95
N LEU A 633 -21.11 -31.32 27.81
CA LEU A 633 -21.24 -30.60 26.55
C LEU A 633 -22.65 -30.68 25.98
N ILE A 634 -23.33 -31.82 26.08
CA ILE A 634 -24.73 -31.97 25.63
C ILE A 634 -25.66 -31.13 26.51
N TRP A 635 -25.44 -31.12 27.83
CA TRP A 635 -26.20 -30.29 28.77
C TRP A 635 -26.01 -28.80 28.48
N ALA A 636 -24.76 -28.36 28.28
CA ALA A 636 -24.41 -26.97 27.96
C ALA A 636 -24.56 -26.62 26.47
N ARG A 637 -25.25 -27.43 25.64
CA ARG A 637 -25.35 -27.21 24.18
C ARG A 637 -25.81 -25.81 23.77
N ARG A 638 -26.65 -25.17 24.59
CA ARG A 638 -27.20 -23.83 24.33
C ARG A 638 -26.15 -22.73 24.51
N GLU A 639 -25.02 -23.04 25.15
CA GLU A 639 -23.93 -22.08 25.33
C GLU A 639 -23.04 -21.96 24.09
N PHE A 640 -23.00 -22.94 23.19
CA PHE A 640 -22.12 -22.95 22.02
C PHE A 640 -22.86 -22.50 20.77
N ASN A 641 -23.17 -21.20 20.68
CA ASN A 641 -23.98 -20.61 19.62
C ASN A 641 -23.16 -19.81 18.59
N ALA A 642 -21.85 -19.62 18.78
CA ALA A 642 -21.06 -18.82 17.85
C ALA A 642 -20.91 -19.50 16.49
N ARG A 643 -21.21 -18.77 15.41
CA ARG A 643 -21.26 -19.29 14.03
C ARG A 643 -19.84 -19.56 13.50
N PRO A 644 -19.67 -20.58 12.64
CA PRO A 644 -18.40 -20.84 11.97
C PRO A 644 -18.11 -19.82 10.87
N ASP A 645 -16.83 -19.68 10.55
CA ASP A 645 -16.31 -18.78 9.51
C ASP A 645 -16.16 -19.52 8.16
N PRO A 646 -16.94 -19.16 7.12
CA PRO A 646 -16.93 -19.88 5.83
C PRO A 646 -15.58 -19.93 5.09
N PRO A 647 -14.79 -18.84 4.98
CA PRO A 647 -13.49 -18.85 4.29
C PRO A 647 -12.47 -19.75 4.99
N THR A 648 -12.53 -19.78 6.30
CA THR A 648 -11.65 -20.59 7.15
C THR A 648 -11.96 -22.09 7.03
N LEU A 649 -13.24 -22.46 6.87
CA LEU A 649 -13.63 -23.83 6.52
C LEU A 649 -13.20 -24.22 5.10
N LEU A 650 -13.21 -23.27 4.16
CA LEU A 650 -12.73 -23.48 2.79
C LEU A 650 -11.21 -23.71 2.75
N ALA A 651 -10.45 -22.95 3.53
CA ALA A 651 -9.00 -23.12 3.67
C ALA A 651 -8.64 -24.48 4.30
N ALA A 652 -9.38 -24.90 5.33
CA ALA A 652 -9.21 -26.23 5.92
C ALA A 652 -9.58 -27.37 4.94
N PHE A 653 -10.60 -27.17 4.10
CA PHE A 653 -10.99 -28.14 3.07
C PHE A 653 -9.88 -28.37 2.03
N TRP A 654 -9.18 -27.31 1.61
CA TRP A 654 -8.07 -27.40 0.65
C TRP A 654 -6.73 -27.81 1.26
N PHE A 655 -6.54 -27.59 2.56
CA PHE A 655 -5.32 -27.99 3.26
C PHE A 655 -5.13 -29.52 3.29
N VAL A 656 -6.19 -30.27 3.62
CA VAL A 656 -6.11 -31.74 3.77
C VAL A 656 -5.61 -32.47 2.52
N PRO A 657 -6.19 -32.28 1.32
CA PRO A 657 -5.70 -32.97 0.12
C PRO A 657 -4.29 -32.54 -0.28
N SER A 658 -3.96 -31.26 -0.15
CA SER A 658 -2.64 -30.71 -0.46
C SER A 658 -1.55 -31.27 0.46
N TYR A 659 -1.84 -31.36 1.74
CA TYR A 659 -0.95 -31.93 2.75
C TYR A 659 -0.74 -33.44 2.52
N LEU A 660 -1.80 -34.21 2.24
CA LEU A 660 -1.67 -35.64 1.95
C LEU A 660 -0.86 -35.93 0.68
N ALA A 661 -1.01 -35.09 -0.36
CA ALA A 661 -0.21 -35.19 -1.58
C ALA A 661 1.28 -34.92 -1.33
N LEU A 662 1.58 -33.90 -0.53
CA LEU A 662 2.95 -33.57 -0.11
C LEU A 662 3.60 -34.72 0.66
N ILE A 663 2.87 -35.33 1.60
CA ILE A 663 3.36 -36.48 2.37
C ILE A 663 3.59 -37.69 1.47
N ALA A 664 2.67 -38.00 0.54
CA ALA A 664 2.84 -39.09 -0.42
C ALA A 664 4.10 -38.89 -1.28
N ALA A 665 4.37 -37.65 -1.72
CA ALA A 665 5.58 -37.31 -2.44
C ALA A 665 6.84 -37.50 -1.58
N TYR A 666 6.83 -37.01 -0.34
CA TYR A 666 7.93 -37.18 0.62
C TYR A 666 8.28 -38.66 0.83
N GLY A 667 7.30 -39.49 1.21
CA GLY A 667 7.53 -40.91 1.47
C GLY A 667 7.88 -41.70 0.21
N GLY A 668 7.28 -41.35 -0.94
CA GLY A 668 7.61 -41.93 -2.24
C GLY A 668 9.05 -41.66 -2.66
N ILE A 669 9.51 -40.41 -2.55
CA ILE A 669 10.88 -40.02 -2.89
C ILE A 669 11.87 -40.69 -1.92
N ALA A 670 11.60 -40.66 -0.62
CA ALA A 670 12.48 -41.25 0.40
C ALA A 670 12.67 -42.77 0.19
N LEU A 671 11.57 -43.50 -0.06
CA LEU A 671 11.61 -44.94 -0.31
C LEU A 671 12.24 -45.27 -1.66
N PHE A 672 11.96 -44.48 -2.71
CA PHE A 672 12.57 -44.65 -4.03
C PHE A 672 14.09 -44.41 -4.03
N ALA A 673 14.56 -43.37 -3.35
CA ALA A 673 15.98 -43.11 -3.16
C ALA A 673 16.67 -44.25 -2.39
N ALA A 674 15.93 -44.90 -1.48
CA ALA A 674 16.41 -46.02 -0.68
C ALA A 674 16.16 -47.40 -1.32
N ARG A 675 15.67 -47.50 -2.56
CA ARG A 675 15.19 -48.77 -3.18
C ARG A 675 16.18 -49.94 -3.14
N ALA A 676 17.49 -49.67 -3.15
CA ALA A 676 18.53 -50.71 -3.07
C ALA A 676 18.76 -51.23 -1.64
N ARG A 677 18.14 -50.61 -0.64
CA ARG A 677 18.29 -50.87 0.80
C ARG A 677 16.94 -51.18 1.48
N VAL A 678 15.91 -51.44 0.68
CA VAL A 678 14.54 -51.72 1.14
C VAL A 678 14.13 -53.11 0.65
N ASP A 679 13.53 -53.91 1.53
CA ASP A 679 13.09 -55.29 1.26
C ASP A 679 11.67 -55.51 1.82
N PRO A 680 10.69 -56.01 1.03
CA PRO A 680 10.75 -56.36 -0.40
C PRO A 680 10.84 -55.15 -1.34
N GLY A 681 11.07 -55.40 -2.63
CA GLY A 681 11.14 -54.35 -3.66
C GLY A 681 9.89 -53.47 -3.70
N LEU A 682 10.07 -52.19 -4.07
CA LEU A 682 9.03 -51.17 -3.96
C LEU A 682 7.79 -51.49 -4.81
N SER A 683 6.62 -51.33 -4.19
CA SER A 683 5.31 -51.29 -4.83
C SER A 683 4.58 -50.00 -4.48
N VAL A 684 3.70 -49.53 -5.37
CA VAL A 684 2.89 -48.32 -5.12
C VAL A 684 2.03 -48.48 -3.86
N GLY A 685 1.40 -49.65 -3.69
CA GLY A 685 0.60 -49.97 -2.50
C GLY A 685 1.42 -49.92 -1.21
N GLY A 686 2.57 -50.58 -1.19
CA GLY A 686 3.44 -50.61 0.00
C GLY A 686 4.06 -49.25 0.33
N VAL A 687 4.36 -48.41 -0.68
CA VAL A 687 4.85 -47.03 -0.47
C VAL A 687 3.79 -46.18 0.20
N LEU A 688 2.55 -46.22 -0.29
CA LEU A 688 1.45 -45.45 0.31
C LEU A 688 1.12 -45.97 1.72
N GLU A 689 1.09 -47.28 1.93
CA GLU A 689 0.86 -47.91 3.24
C GLU A 689 1.93 -47.49 4.26
N THR A 690 3.21 -47.58 3.88
CA THR A 690 4.34 -47.20 4.75
C THR A 690 4.35 -45.70 5.06
N THR A 691 4.05 -44.86 4.07
CA THR A 691 4.11 -43.41 4.20
C THR A 691 2.96 -42.87 5.07
N PHE A 692 1.72 -43.26 4.77
CA PHE A 692 0.56 -42.80 5.54
C PHE A 692 0.41 -43.52 6.88
N GLY A 693 0.84 -44.78 6.97
CA GLY A 693 0.95 -45.47 8.25
C GLY A 693 2.01 -44.84 9.16
N GLY A 694 3.14 -44.43 8.61
CA GLY A 694 4.20 -43.77 9.37
C GLY A 694 3.80 -42.41 9.95
N LEU A 695 2.86 -41.68 9.34
CA LEU A 695 2.35 -40.40 9.89
C LEU A 695 1.77 -40.53 11.30
N ILE A 696 1.29 -41.73 11.61
CA ILE A 696 0.66 -42.06 12.88
C ILE A 696 1.54 -43.01 13.70
N GLY A 697 2.72 -43.40 13.20
CA GLY A 697 3.68 -44.25 13.89
C GLY A 697 3.46 -45.75 13.68
N LEU A 698 2.87 -46.14 12.56
CA LEU A 698 2.81 -47.55 12.13
C LEU A 698 4.09 -47.95 11.40
N ASP A 699 4.57 -49.16 11.68
CA ASP A 699 5.55 -49.82 10.84
C ASP A 699 4.92 -50.16 9.48
N GLY A 700 5.62 -49.82 8.41
CA GLY A 700 5.20 -50.11 7.04
C GLY A 700 5.59 -51.51 6.55
N SER A 701 5.28 -51.79 5.29
CA SER A 701 5.48 -53.09 4.64
C SER A 701 6.96 -53.38 4.28
N TYR A 702 7.88 -52.50 4.68
CA TYR A 702 9.28 -52.49 4.25
C TYR A 702 10.25 -52.59 5.43
N THR A 703 11.32 -53.36 5.24
CA THR A 703 12.47 -53.42 6.17
C THR A 703 13.66 -52.65 5.61
N TYR A 704 14.34 -51.87 6.46
CA TYR A 704 15.39 -50.93 6.05
C TYR A 704 16.79 -51.46 6.37
N ARG A 705 17.67 -51.52 5.37
CA ARG A 705 19.11 -51.85 5.56
C ARG A 705 19.93 -50.56 5.68
N GLY A 706 20.00 -50.01 6.88
CA GLY A 706 20.84 -48.85 7.21
C GLY A 706 20.32 -48.06 8.40
N ARG A 707 21.24 -47.61 9.28
CA ARG A 707 20.90 -46.96 10.55
C ARG A 707 20.06 -45.69 10.39
N PHE A 708 20.44 -44.83 9.43
CA PHE A 708 19.72 -43.59 9.16
C PHE A 708 18.27 -43.82 8.72
N LEU A 709 18.02 -44.72 7.75
CA LEU A 709 16.65 -44.97 7.27
C LEU A 709 15.78 -45.68 8.31
N ASN A 710 16.39 -46.55 9.13
CA ASN A 710 15.65 -47.30 10.15
C ASN A 710 15.29 -46.45 11.38
N GLU A 711 16.07 -45.40 11.67
CA GLU A 711 15.84 -44.51 12.82
C GLU A 711 15.12 -43.21 12.39
N PHE A 712 15.57 -42.54 11.32
CA PHE A 712 15.08 -41.20 10.95
C PHE A 712 13.76 -41.19 10.18
N PHE A 713 13.57 -42.11 9.23
CA PHE A 713 12.40 -42.06 8.33
C PHE A 713 11.06 -42.28 9.08
N PRO A 714 10.92 -43.28 9.96
CA PRO A 714 9.72 -43.43 10.79
C PRO A 714 9.46 -42.21 11.70
N ASP A 715 10.50 -41.71 12.38
CA ASP A 715 10.39 -40.55 13.28
C ASP A 715 9.95 -39.27 12.55
N SER A 716 10.48 -39.06 11.34
CA SER A 716 10.13 -37.89 10.52
C SER A 716 8.66 -37.89 10.09
N LEU A 717 8.09 -39.05 9.76
CA LEU A 717 6.68 -39.17 9.37
C LEU A 717 5.77 -38.85 10.57
N ILE A 718 6.12 -39.31 11.78
CA ILE A 718 5.37 -38.99 13.01
C ILE A 718 5.38 -37.48 13.28
N VAL A 719 6.54 -36.83 13.16
CA VAL A 719 6.67 -35.37 13.33
C VAL A 719 5.84 -34.62 12.28
N LEU A 720 5.93 -35.04 11.02
CA LEU A 720 5.12 -34.46 9.95
C LEU A 720 3.63 -34.60 10.24
N GLY A 721 3.17 -35.78 10.70
CA GLY A 721 1.77 -36.03 11.05
C GLY A 721 1.26 -35.12 12.17
N ALA A 722 2.09 -34.90 13.21
CA ALA A 722 1.78 -33.97 14.29
C ALA A 722 1.69 -32.51 13.80
N LEU A 723 2.61 -32.08 12.93
CA LEU A 723 2.60 -30.74 12.34
C LEU A 723 1.39 -30.52 11.43
N GLY A 724 1.04 -31.50 10.60
CA GLY A 724 -0.14 -31.44 9.73
C GLY A 724 -1.44 -31.29 10.52
N LEU A 725 -1.56 -32.03 11.63
CA LEU A 725 -2.73 -31.98 12.50
C LEU A 725 -2.82 -30.65 13.27
N ALA A 726 -1.68 -30.10 13.71
CA ALA A 726 -1.61 -28.77 14.32
C ALA A 726 -2.01 -27.65 13.34
N ALA A 727 -1.51 -27.71 12.10
CA ALA A 727 -1.85 -26.75 11.04
C ALA A 727 -3.33 -26.83 10.63
N LEU A 728 -3.87 -28.05 10.44
CA LEU A 728 -5.29 -28.24 10.17
C LEU A 728 -6.17 -27.65 11.27
N ALA A 729 -5.79 -27.85 12.53
CA ALA A 729 -6.55 -27.31 13.64
C ALA A 729 -6.43 -25.79 13.76
N TRP A 730 -5.24 -25.22 13.55
CA TRP A 730 -5.08 -23.77 13.49
C TRP A 730 -6.00 -23.17 12.41
N LEU A 731 -6.04 -23.78 11.23
CA LEU A 731 -6.96 -23.39 10.17
C LEU A 731 -8.41 -23.52 10.61
N VAL A 732 -8.87 -24.67 11.12
CA VAL A 732 -10.28 -24.85 11.50
C VAL A 732 -10.73 -23.92 12.64
N PHE A 733 -9.83 -23.56 13.55
CA PHE A 733 -10.18 -22.85 14.79
C PHE A 733 -9.75 -21.39 14.86
N ARG A 734 -9.04 -20.84 13.86
CA ARG A 734 -8.62 -19.42 13.87
C ARG A 734 -9.82 -18.46 14.05
N PRO A 735 -9.65 -17.31 14.73
CA PRO A 735 -10.71 -16.31 14.91
C PRO A 735 -11.09 -15.64 13.59
N ILE A 736 -12.35 -15.18 13.48
CA ILE A 736 -12.83 -14.38 12.34
C ILE A 736 -12.09 -13.05 12.35
N ALA A 737 -11.27 -12.78 11.32
CA ALA A 737 -10.78 -11.45 11.04
C ALA A 737 -11.83 -10.76 10.15
N GLN A 738 -12.76 -10.02 10.74
CA GLN A 738 -13.63 -9.14 9.95
C GLN A 738 -12.98 -7.76 9.92
N ARG A 739 -12.25 -7.46 8.85
CA ARG A 739 -11.94 -6.09 8.47
C ARG A 739 -12.98 -5.69 7.42
N LYS A 740 -13.99 -4.92 7.83
CA LYS A 740 -14.95 -4.31 6.90
C LYS A 740 -14.45 -2.88 6.63
N THR A 741 -14.14 -2.58 5.38
CA THR A 741 -13.91 -1.20 4.93
C THR A 741 -15.23 -0.43 5.11
N VAL A 742 -15.20 0.67 5.86
CA VAL A 742 -16.37 1.52 6.10
C VAL A 742 -16.77 2.19 4.78
N SER A 743 -18.02 2.03 4.34
CA SER A 743 -18.48 2.63 3.07
C SER A 743 -18.60 4.17 3.18
N ARG A 744 -18.64 4.87 2.04
CA ARG A 744 -18.87 6.34 2.03
C ARG A 744 -20.18 6.75 2.68
N GLU A 745 -21.23 5.94 2.51
CA GLU A 745 -22.54 6.18 3.13
C GLU A 745 -22.48 5.99 4.65
N GLU A 746 -21.87 4.90 5.11
CA GLU A 746 -21.65 4.65 6.54
C GLU A 746 -20.81 5.78 7.16
N ARG A 747 -19.81 6.28 6.43
CA ARG A 747 -18.97 7.40 6.86
C ARG A 747 -19.77 8.70 6.98
N ALA A 748 -20.52 9.08 5.96
CA ALA A 748 -21.34 10.30 5.98
C ALA A 748 -22.39 10.26 7.11
N HIS A 749 -23.00 9.09 7.32
CA HIS A 749 -23.95 8.85 8.40
C HIS A 749 -23.30 9.00 9.79
N ALA A 750 -22.11 8.45 9.98
CA ALA A 750 -21.35 8.60 11.22
C ALA A 750 -20.97 10.06 11.50
N GLU A 751 -20.51 10.80 10.49
CA GLU A 751 -20.21 12.23 10.63
C GLU A 751 -21.45 13.04 11.01
N GLN A 752 -22.62 12.68 10.47
CA GLN A 752 -23.88 13.31 10.85
C GLN A 752 -24.24 13.00 12.32
N LEU A 753 -24.15 11.75 12.76
CA LEU A 753 -24.40 11.37 14.15
C LEU A 753 -23.45 12.08 15.13
N VAL A 754 -22.18 12.25 14.77
CA VAL A 754 -21.21 13.03 15.58
C VAL A 754 -21.55 14.51 15.59
N ARG A 755 -21.99 15.09 14.47
CA ARG A 755 -22.41 16.49 14.43
C ARG A 755 -23.66 16.75 15.27
N ASP A 756 -24.63 15.84 15.22
CA ASP A 756 -25.92 16.00 15.89
C ASP A 756 -25.86 15.59 17.38
N TYR A 757 -25.07 14.57 17.72
CA TYR A 757 -25.06 13.93 19.04
C TYR A 757 -23.66 13.72 19.65
N GLY A 758 -22.57 14.24 19.06
CA GLY A 758 -21.19 14.05 19.53
C GLY A 758 -20.74 15.05 20.59
N TRP A 759 -21.41 15.06 21.75
CA TRP A 759 -21.25 16.07 22.81
C TRP A 759 -20.16 15.77 23.84
N ASP A 760 -19.67 14.52 23.86
CA ASP A 760 -18.49 14.15 24.62
C ASP A 760 -17.21 14.52 23.88
N THR A 761 -16.16 14.89 24.61
CA THR A 761 -14.88 15.33 24.05
C THR A 761 -14.16 14.25 23.25
N LEU A 762 -14.53 12.97 23.41
CA LEU A 762 -13.99 11.87 22.62
C LEU A 762 -14.84 11.47 21.40
N SER A 763 -16.04 12.03 21.25
CA SER A 763 -17.01 11.61 20.22
C SER A 763 -16.47 11.76 18.81
N TYR A 764 -15.73 12.84 18.54
CA TYR A 764 -15.19 13.10 17.20
C TYR A 764 -14.14 12.08 16.77
N PHE A 765 -13.40 11.49 17.71
CA PHE A 765 -12.42 10.43 17.44
C PHE A 765 -13.07 9.07 17.09
N ALA A 766 -14.40 8.94 17.20
CA ALA A 766 -15.12 7.80 16.62
C ALA A 766 -15.00 7.78 15.08
N LEU A 767 -14.72 8.92 14.46
CA LEU A 767 -14.53 9.10 13.02
C LEU A 767 -13.09 8.81 12.56
N ARG A 768 -12.32 7.99 13.26
CA ARG A 768 -11.02 7.56 12.72
C ARG A 768 -11.20 6.49 11.65
N ASP A 769 -10.32 6.47 10.66
CA ASP A 769 -10.38 5.54 9.53
C ASP A 769 -9.91 4.12 9.90
N ASP A 770 -9.22 3.96 11.02
CA ASP A 770 -8.81 2.65 11.55
C ASP A 770 -9.91 1.91 12.34
N LYS A 771 -11.09 2.52 12.49
CA LYS A 771 -12.22 1.97 13.25
C LYS A 771 -13.31 1.40 12.34
N SER A 772 -13.84 0.25 12.72
CA SER A 772 -15.10 -0.26 12.19
C SER A 772 -16.27 0.42 12.90
N LEU A 773 -17.40 0.58 12.19
CA LEU A 773 -18.61 1.21 12.71
C LEU A 773 -19.73 0.19 12.85
N PHE A 774 -20.43 0.24 13.99
CA PHE A 774 -21.66 -0.52 14.23
C PHE A 774 -22.79 0.45 14.49
N PHE A 775 -23.84 0.44 13.65
CA PHE A 775 -25.03 1.28 13.80
C PHE A 775 -26.16 0.51 14.47
N SER A 776 -27.00 1.20 15.23
CA SER A 776 -28.26 0.63 15.72
C SER A 776 -29.21 0.30 14.57
N SER A 777 -30.15 -0.62 14.82
CA SER A 777 -31.18 -0.99 13.84
C SER A 777 -32.09 0.16 13.41
N ASP A 778 -32.23 1.21 14.23
CA ASP A 778 -32.94 2.45 13.89
C ASP A 778 -32.06 3.50 13.16
N GLY A 779 -30.76 3.24 13.03
CA GLY A 779 -29.77 4.14 12.43
C GLY A 779 -29.50 5.42 13.23
N GLN A 780 -29.98 5.55 14.46
CA GLN A 780 -29.87 6.80 15.24
C GLN A 780 -28.74 6.79 16.28
N ALA A 781 -27.95 5.72 16.35
CA ALA A 781 -26.76 5.64 17.19
C ALA A 781 -25.68 4.73 16.60
N MET A 782 -24.43 4.90 17.04
CA MET A 782 -23.29 4.12 16.58
C MET A 782 -22.26 3.83 17.67
N ILE A 783 -21.47 2.78 17.44
CA ILE A 783 -20.29 2.39 18.21
C ILE A 783 -19.11 2.21 17.24
N ALA A 784 -18.01 2.91 17.50
CA ALA A 784 -16.75 2.74 16.77
C ALA A 784 -15.82 1.77 17.52
N TYR A 785 -15.37 0.71 16.84
CA TYR A 785 -14.57 -0.35 17.45
C TYR A 785 -13.48 -0.89 16.53
N ALA A 786 -12.44 -1.48 17.12
CA ALA A 786 -11.44 -2.30 16.44
C ALA A 786 -11.49 -3.74 16.96
N TYR A 787 -11.37 -4.71 16.07
CA TYR A 787 -11.33 -6.12 16.46
C TYR A 787 -9.88 -6.62 16.55
N LEU A 788 -9.47 -7.08 17.73
CA LEU A 788 -8.14 -7.64 17.97
C LEU A 788 -8.21 -8.88 18.88
N HIS A 789 -7.65 -10.00 18.42
CA HIS A 789 -7.48 -11.22 19.22
C HIS A 789 -8.74 -11.65 20.00
N GLY A 790 -9.90 -11.65 19.34
CA GLY A 790 -11.17 -12.02 19.99
C GLY A 790 -11.81 -10.93 20.85
N HIS A 791 -11.30 -9.70 20.81
CA HIS A 791 -11.83 -8.56 21.56
C HIS A 791 -12.26 -7.45 20.58
N ALA A 792 -13.47 -6.94 20.76
CA ALA A 792 -13.92 -5.68 20.20
C ALA A 792 -13.54 -4.56 21.17
N LEU A 793 -12.52 -3.79 20.80
CA LEU A 793 -12.04 -2.63 21.54
C LEU A 793 -12.78 -1.39 21.05
N VAL A 794 -13.61 -0.83 21.91
CA VAL A 794 -14.41 0.35 21.62
C VAL A 794 -13.69 1.59 22.15
N SER A 795 -13.71 2.65 21.34
CA SER A 795 -13.16 3.94 21.71
C SER A 795 -14.28 4.85 22.23
N ALA A 796 -14.21 5.24 23.49
CA ALA A 796 -15.16 6.11 24.18
C ALA A 796 -16.61 5.57 24.26
N ASP A 797 -17.54 6.44 24.67
CA ASP A 797 -18.96 6.12 24.78
C ASP A 797 -19.66 6.10 23.41
N PRO A 798 -20.75 5.33 23.23
CA PRO A 798 -21.54 5.34 21.99
C PRO A 798 -22.11 6.72 21.65
N VAL A 799 -22.20 7.04 20.36
CA VAL A 799 -22.68 8.34 19.86
C VAL A 799 -24.06 8.17 19.24
N GLY A 800 -25.07 8.94 19.68
CA GLY A 800 -26.41 8.88 19.09
C GLY A 800 -27.52 9.54 19.90
N ALA A 801 -28.75 9.44 19.38
CA ALA A 801 -29.93 10.06 19.97
C ALA A 801 -30.25 9.51 21.38
N PRO A 802 -30.76 10.35 22.31
CA PRO A 802 -31.20 9.90 23.64
C PRO A 802 -32.33 8.85 23.55
N GLY A 803 -31.97 7.58 23.73
CA GLY A 803 -32.85 6.41 23.57
C GLY A 803 -32.26 5.32 22.65
N SER A 804 -31.59 5.72 21.58
CA SER A 804 -30.92 4.80 20.64
C SER A 804 -29.53 4.36 21.12
N VAL A 805 -28.93 5.11 22.06
CA VAL A 805 -27.66 4.74 22.72
C VAL A 805 -27.78 3.43 23.52
N ASP A 806 -28.91 3.19 24.19
CA ASP A 806 -29.14 1.93 24.90
C ASP A 806 -29.39 0.77 23.92
N LEU A 807 -30.08 1.05 22.82
CA LEU A 807 -30.35 0.10 21.75
C LEU A 807 -29.05 -0.36 21.07
N VAL A 808 -28.22 0.58 20.60
CA VAL A 808 -26.94 0.25 19.93
C VAL A 808 -26.02 -0.55 20.84
N LEU A 809 -25.97 -0.22 22.14
CA LEU A 809 -25.12 -0.91 23.09
C LEU A 809 -25.59 -2.36 23.29
N ALA A 810 -26.91 -2.58 23.41
CA ALA A 810 -27.45 -3.92 23.53
C ALA A 810 -27.28 -4.76 22.25
N GLU A 811 -27.53 -4.15 21.08
CA GLU A 811 -27.36 -4.80 19.79
C GLU A 811 -25.89 -5.14 19.51
N PHE A 812 -24.97 -4.25 19.89
CA PHE A 812 -23.54 -4.47 19.75
C PHE A 812 -23.02 -5.58 20.67
N LEU A 813 -23.49 -5.64 21.92
CA LEU A 813 -23.17 -6.74 22.84
C LEU A 813 -23.71 -8.07 22.29
N ALA A 814 -24.92 -8.09 21.73
CA ALA A 814 -25.48 -9.28 21.07
C ALA A 814 -24.65 -9.67 19.84
N PHE A 815 -24.28 -8.71 19.00
CA PHE A 815 -23.43 -8.89 17.83
C PHE A 815 -22.07 -9.51 18.18
N CYS A 816 -21.44 -9.03 19.26
CA CYS A 816 -20.19 -9.59 19.79
C CYS A 816 -20.40 -11.01 20.34
N ALA A 817 -21.47 -11.23 21.10
CA ALA A 817 -21.80 -12.53 21.68
C ALA A 817 -22.05 -13.61 20.61
N GLU A 818 -22.74 -13.27 19.52
CA GLU A 818 -22.95 -14.17 18.37
C GLU A 818 -21.65 -14.61 17.68
N ARG A 819 -20.59 -13.80 17.81
CA ARG A 819 -19.28 -14.02 17.19
C ARG A 819 -18.24 -14.55 18.18
N GLY A 820 -18.61 -14.71 19.46
CA GLY A 820 -17.68 -15.10 20.52
C GLY A 820 -16.62 -14.03 20.82
N TRP A 821 -16.92 -12.77 20.48
CA TRP A 821 -16.06 -11.62 20.74
C TRP A 821 -16.32 -11.09 22.15
N ARG A 822 -15.25 -10.60 22.78
CA ARG A 822 -15.31 -9.94 24.08
C ARG A 822 -15.32 -8.44 23.90
N VAL A 823 -16.04 -7.72 24.74
CA VAL A 823 -16.12 -6.26 24.63
C VAL A 823 -15.28 -5.59 25.70
N ALA A 824 -14.54 -4.56 25.30
CA ALA A 824 -13.90 -3.61 26.21
C ALA A 824 -14.06 -2.19 25.65
N LEU A 825 -14.37 -1.21 26.50
CA LEU A 825 -14.48 0.20 26.12
C LEU A 825 -13.42 1.00 26.87
N LEU A 826 -12.66 1.82 26.15
CA LEU A 826 -11.64 2.70 26.70
C LEU A 826 -12.11 4.14 26.71
N GLY A 827 -11.90 4.87 27.81
CA GLY A 827 -12.22 6.30 27.85
C GLY A 827 -13.71 6.60 28.03
N ALA A 828 -14.53 5.62 28.45
CA ALA A 828 -15.91 5.85 28.84
C ALA A 828 -15.97 6.77 30.05
N ARG A 829 -17.05 7.54 30.20
CA ARG A 829 -17.17 8.46 31.34
C ARG A 829 -17.53 7.72 32.62
N GLU A 830 -16.96 8.16 33.74
CA GLU A 830 -17.23 7.55 35.05
C GLU A 830 -18.73 7.62 35.42
N GLU A 831 -19.43 8.68 34.99
CA GLU A 831 -20.88 8.83 35.21
C GLU A 831 -21.73 7.77 34.51
N ASP A 832 -21.26 7.21 33.39
CA ASP A 832 -21.93 6.12 32.67
C ASP A 832 -21.58 4.74 33.24
N GLY A 833 -20.68 4.67 34.23
CA GLY A 833 -20.27 3.43 34.88
C GLY A 833 -21.43 2.54 35.35
N PRO A 834 -22.41 3.07 36.11
CA PRO A 834 -23.58 2.30 36.55
C PRO A 834 -24.39 1.68 35.40
N LYS A 835 -24.45 2.35 34.24
CA LYS A 835 -25.14 1.84 33.04
C LYS A 835 -24.42 0.63 32.47
N TYR A 836 -23.09 0.66 32.40
CA TYR A 836 -22.30 -0.50 31.98
C TYR A 836 -22.38 -1.66 32.97
N GLU A 837 -22.39 -1.37 34.26
CA GLU A 837 -22.55 -2.37 35.32
C GLU A 837 -23.91 -3.07 35.28
N ALA A 838 -24.98 -2.33 34.96
CA ALA A 838 -26.31 -2.89 34.76
C ALA A 838 -26.38 -3.90 33.58
N LEU A 839 -25.47 -3.77 32.60
CA LEU A 839 -25.32 -4.70 31.48
C LEU A 839 -24.38 -5.88 31.80
N GLY A 840 -23.91 -5.99 33.04
CA GLY A 840 -23.04 -7.07 33.50
C GLY A 840 -21.55 -6.87 33.20
N LEU A 841 -21.14 -5.67 32.79
CA LEU A 841 -19.75 -5.29 32.59
C LEU A 841 -19.15 -4.79 33.92
N ARG A 842 -17.82 -4.68 33.96
CA ARG A 842 -17.06 -4.13 35.08
C ARG A 842 -16.37 -2.85 34.66
N THR A 843 -16.24 -1.95 35.62
CA THR A 843 -15.59 -0.65 35.44
C THR A 843 -14.27 -0.62 36.21
N LEU A 844 -13.30 0.15 35.71
CA LEU A 844 -12.04 0.41 36.39
C LEU A 844 -11.61 1.84 36.07
N TYR A 845 -11.28 2.63 37.09
CA TYR A 845 -10.74 3.98 36.89
C TYR A 845 -9.48 3.95 36.02
N MET A 846 -9.46 4.79 34.99
CA MET A 846 -8.40 4.83 33.99
C MET A 846 -7.57 6.12 34.11
N GLY A 847 -8.22 7.27 34.32
CA GLY A 847 -7.55 8.57 34.36
C GLY A 847 -8.54 9.72 34.25
N ASP A 848 -8.01 10.92 34.03
CA ASP A 848 -8.82 12.15 33.96
C ASP A 848 -8.44 12.96 32.73
N GLU A 849 -9.43 13.55 32.09
CA GLU A 849 -9.25 14.49 31.00
C GLU A 849 -9.28 15.93 31.51
N ALA A 850 -8.34 16.75 31.04
CA ALA A 850 -8.23 18.14 31.45
C ALA A 850 -9.05 19.05 30.52
N ILE A 851 -10.09 19.70 31.07
CA ILE A 851 -10.99 20.58 30.32
C ILE A 851 -10.82 22.02 30.80
N ILE A 852 -10.38 22.92 29.92
CA ILE A 852 -10.43 24.37 30.17
C ILE A 852 -11.84 24.88 29.84
N ARG A 853 -12.42 25.64 30.78
CA ARG A 853 -13.61 26.48 30.55
C ARG A 853 -13.17 27.83 30.01
N CYS A 854 -13.26 28.03 28.70
CA CYS A 854 -12.73 29.24 28.05
C CYS A 854 -13.42 30.52 28.58
N GLU A 855 -14.69 30.44 29.00
CA GLU A 855 -15.44 31.55 29.58
C GLU A 855 -14.82 32.11 30.87
N SER A 856 -14.23 31.25 31.69
CA SER A 856 -13.60 31.61 32.96
C SER A 856 -12.07 31.67 32.87
N PHE A 857 -11.50 31.33 31.71
CA PHE A 857 -10.05 31.33 31.53
C PHE A 857 -9.50 32.76 31.56
N SER A 858 -8.49 32.97 32.41
CA SER A 858 -7.80 34.24 32.58
C SER A 858 -6.33 34.01 32.86
N LEU A 859 -5.46 34.78 32.20
CA LEU A 859 -4.04 34.80 32.53
C LEU A 859 -3.73 35.55 33.82
N GLN A 860 -4.72 36.14 34.50
CA GLN A 860 -4.52 36.90 35.74
C GLN A 860 -4.49 35.99 36.98
N GLY A 861 -3.79 36.44 38.02
CA GLY A 861 -3.73 35.77 39.32
C GLY A 861 -2.44 35.00 39.61
N PRO A 862 -2.23 34.57 40.87
CA PRO A 862 -1.03 33.85 41.29
C PRO A 862 -0.79 32.48 40.62
N PRO A 863 -1.79 31.59 40.47
CA PRO A 863 -1.60 30.27 39.85
C PRO A 863 -1.11 30.34 38.40
N MET A 864 -1.63 31.32 37.64
CA MET A 864 -1.33 31.53 36.23
C MET A 864 0.02 32.21 35.95
N LYS A 865 0.84 32.48 36.97
CA LYS A 865 2.13 33.19 36.82
C LYS A 865 3.04 32.55 35.77
N LYS A 866 3.21 31.22 35.82
CA LYS A 866 4.11 30.49 34.90
C LYS A 866 3.60 30.51 33.47
N VAL A 867 2.29 30.32 33.26
CA VAL A 867 1.66 30.38 31.92
C VAL A 867 1.77 31.80 31.36
N ARG A 868 1.47 32.82 32.17
CA ARG A 868 1.59 34.24 31.78
C ARG A 868 3.01 34.64 31.41
N GLU A 869 4.02 34.15 32.14
CA GLU A 869 5.44 34.37 31.79
C GLU A 869 5.81 33.72 30.45
N ALA A 870 5.33 32.50 30.18
CA ALA A 870 5.53 31.82 28.90
C ALA A 870 4.85 32.57 27.75
N VAL A 871 3.59 32.95 27.92
CA VAL A 871 2.80 33.70 26.92
C VAL A 871 3.48 35.04 26.58
N ASN A 872 3.88 35.80 27.60
CA ASN A 872 4.57 37.09 27.41
C ASN A 872 5.94 36.94 26.74
N ARG A 873 6.65 35.84 27.01
CA ARG A 873 7.97 35.58 26.42
C ARG A 873 7.85 35.26 24.93
N VAL A 874 6.94 34.36 24.56
CA VAL A 874 6.73 33.93 23.17
C VAL A 874 6.07 35.02 22.34
N GLY A 875 5.07 35.70 22.91
CA GLY A 875 4.32 36.77 22.23
C GLY A 875 5.13 38.03 21.88
N ARG A 876 6.37 38.18 22.37
CA ARG A 876 7.27 39.26 21.94
C ARG A 876 7.86 39.04 20.54
N GLY A 877 7.89 37.80 20.07
CA GLY A 877 8.51 37.42 18.80
C GLY A 877 7.62 36.57 17.90
N HIS A 878 6.39 36.26 18.32
CA HIS A 878 5.45 35.44 17.56
C HIS A 878 4.06 36.06 17.56
N GLU A 879 3.38 35.94 16.43
CA GLU A 879 1.97 36.25 16.23
C GLU A 879 1.13 34.98 16.30
N PHE A 880 -0.04 35.08 16.94
CA PHE A 880 -1.01 34.01 17.04
C PHE A 880 -2.11 34.16 15.97
N ARG A 881 -2.47 33.06 15.32
CA ARG A 881 -3.60 33.00 14.37
C ARG A 881 -4.46 31.79 14.67
N LEU A 882 -5.77 31.99 14.77
CA LEU A 882 -6.76 30.92 14.85
C LEU A 882 -7.60 30.95 13.57
N LEU A 883 -7.53 29.88 12.78
CA LEU A 883 -8.24 29.75 11.51
C LEU A 883 -8.87 28.37 11.38
N ARG A 884 -9.87 28.22 10.51
CA ARG A 884 -10.42 26.90 10.17
C ARG A 884 -9.41 26.17 9.29
N GLU A 885 -9.33 24.85 9.41
CA GLU A 885 -8.42 24.06 8.58
C GLU A 885 -8.69 24.28 7.08
N SER A 886 -9.95 24.45 6.67
CA SER A 886 -10.34 24.83 5.30
C SER A 886 -9.89 26.23 4.83
N GLU A 887 -9.45 27.09 5.75
CA GLU A 887 -8.93 28.44 5.46
C GLU A 887 -7.39 28.46 5.34
N ALA A 888 -6.72 27.35 5.66
CA ALA A 888 -5.27 27.24 5.54
C ALA A 888 -4.86 27.16 4.07
N SER A 889 -3.86 27.95 3.66
CA SER A 889 -3.30 27.82 2.32
C SER A 889 -2.51 26.51 2.20
N PRO A 890 -2.38 25.92 1.01
CA PRO A 890 -1.59 24.72 0.80
C PRO A 890 -0.13 24.84 1.27
N GLU A 891 0.48 26.02 1.14
CA GLU A 891 1.82 26.29 1.65
C GLU A 891 1.87 26.24 3.18
N LEU A 892 0.83 26.77 3.84
CA LEU A 892 0.72 26.70 5.29
C LEU A 892 0.52 25.25 5.75
N VAL A 893 -0.35 24.48 5.08
CA VAL A 893 -0.55 23.05 5.36
C VAL A 893 0.76 22.28 5.24
N GLY A 894 1.51 22.48 4.15
CA GLY A 894 2.83 21.88 3.95
C GLY A 894 3.83 22.26 5.05
N ALA A 895 3.84 23.52 5.47
CA ALA A 895 4.71 23.98 6.55
C ALA A 895 4.35 23.36 7.92
N LEU A 896 3.05 23.21 8.22
CA LEU A 896 2.58 22.55 9.45
C LEU A 896 2.93 21.06 9.45
N ASN A 897 2.75 20.36 8.33
CA ASN A 897 3.10 18.94 8.21
C ASN A 897 4.62 18.71 8.30
N ALA A 898 5.43 19.62 7.76
CA ALA A 898 6.88 19.58 7.92
C ALA A 898 7.32 19.75 9.39
N ILE A 899 6.60 20.57 10.19
CA ILE A 899 6.83 20.64 11.65
C ILE A 899 6.49 19.30 12.29
N SER A 900 5.38 18.67 11.90
CA SER A 900 4.98 17.36 12.42
C SER A 900 6.06 16.30 12.14
N GLU A 901 6.60 16.23 10.92
CA GLU A 901 7.70 15.33 10.57
C GLU A 901 8.95 15.56 11.43
N ARG A 902 9.42 16.81 11.55
CA ARG A 902 10.58 17.14 12.38
C ARG A 902 10.38 16.85 13.86
N TRP A 903 9.17 17.10 14.36
CA TRP A 903 8.81 16.81 15.76
C TRP A 903 8.75 15.30 16.05
N ARG A 904 8.33 14.48 15.08
CA ARG A 904 8.28 13.01 15.18
C ARG A 904 9.65 12.34 15.19
N GLY A 905 10.55 12.80 14.33
CA GLY A 905 11.86 12.14 14.14
C GLY A 905 11.71 10.67 13.71
N LYS A 906 12.44 9.75 14.36
CA LYS A 906 12.47 8.30 14.06
C LYS A 906 11.50 7.44 14.90
N GLN A 907 10.65 8.03 15.75
CA GLN A 907 9.77 7.27 16.64
C GLN A 907 8.40 6.99 16.00
N PRO A 908 7.83 5.78 16.17
CA PRO A 908 6.48 5.49 15.70
C PRO A 908 5.45 6.34 16.45
N GLU A 909 4.42 6.77 15.72
CA GLU A 909 3.36 7.60 16.29
C GLU A 909 2.45 6.81 17.26
N ARG A 910 1.89 7.52 18.25
CA ARG A 910 1.05 6.97 19.32
C ARG A 910 -0.40 7.45 19.18
N GLY A 911 -1.39 6.58 19.40
CA GLY A 911 -2.77 6.98 19.73
C GLY A 911 -3.92 6.23 19.02
N PHE A 912 -4.83 5.62 19.79
CA PHE A 912 -6.07 4.95 19.34
C PHE A 912 -7.34 5.72 19.77
N THR A 913 -7.30 6.43 20.91
CA THR A 913 -8.48 7.08 21.52
C THR A 913 -8.55 8.60 21.32
N MET A 914 -7.44 9.30 21.09
CA MET A 914 -7.41 10.79 21.06
C MET A 914 -6.53 11.40 19.98
N SER A 915 -6.34 10.70 18.87
CA SER A 915 -5.85 11.33 17.64
C SER A 915 -6.88 11.05 16.57
N LEU A 916 -7.13 11.94 15.63
CA LEU A 916 -8.06 11.70 14.53
C LEU A 916 -7.29 11.35 13.25
N SER A 917 -6.33 12.21 12.89
CA SER A 917 -5.46 12.04 11.73
C SER A 917 -4.08 12.62 12.02
N GLN A 918 -3.06 12.07 11.37
CA GLN A 918 -1.66 12.34 11.68
C GLN A 918 -1.17 13.66 11.06
N ASP A 919 -1.78 14.08 9.95
CA ASP A 919 -1.38 15.24 9.15
C ASP A 919 -2.54 16.22 8.94
N VAL A 920 -2.22 17.51 8.81
CA VAL A 920 -3.17 18.58 8.46
C VAL A 920 -3.56 18.42 7.00
N GLU A 921 -4.86 18.40 6.71
CA GLU A 921 -5.38 18.11 5.36
C GLU A 921 -5.79 19.38 4.60
N GLY A 922 -6.08 20.46 5.31
CA GLY A 922 -6.53 21.72 4.71
C GLY A 922 -7.97 21.70 4.18
N ARG A 923 -8.80 20.72 4.58
CA ARG A 923 -10.13 20.48 4.00
C ARG A 923 -11.30 20.67 4.97
N SER A 924 -11.10 20.48 6.26
CA SER A 924 -12.22 20.48 7.22
C SER A 924 -12.66 21.90 7.59
N ALA A 925 -13.97 22.16 7.46
CA ALA A 925 -14.58 23.41 7.89
C ALA A 925 -14.86 23.48 9.41
N ASP A 926 -14.80 22.31 10.07
CA ASP A 926 -15.15 22.15 11.48
C ASP A 926 -13.91 22.06 12.39
N ILE A 927 -12.73 21.76 11.82
CA ILE A 927 -11.45 21.69 12.54
C ILE A 927 -10.81 23.09 12.60
N LEU A 928 -10.24 23.44 13.76
CA LEU A 928 -9.48 24.68 13.93
C LEU A 928 -7.97 24.40 14.01
N LEU A 929 -7.20 25.33 13.43
CA LEU A 929 -5.75 25.40 13.53
C LEU A 929 -5.36 26.65 14.33
N ALA A 930 -4.69 26.44 15.46
CA ALA A 930 -4.09 27.49 16.27
C ALA A 930 -2.60 27.54 15.97
N ILE A 931 -2.10 28.62 15.38
CA ILE A 931 -0.77 28.68 14.74
C ILE A 931 0.03 29.84 15.34
N ALA A 932 1.30 29.58 15.64
CA ALA A 932 2.26 30.60 16.05
C ALA A 932 3.28 30.84 14.94
N THR A 933 3.37 32.08 14.46
CA THR A 933 4.28 32.48 13.36
C THR A 933 5.25 33.54 13.87
N PRO A 934 6.55 33.51 13.50
CA PRO A 934 7.50 34.55 13.89
C PRO A 934 7.08 35.95 13.39
N SER A 935 7.09 36.96 14.26
CA SER A 935 6.69 38.35 13.95
C SER A 935 7.59 39.03 12.91
N ALA A 936 8.81 38.53 12.71
CA ALA A 936 9.75 39.02 11.69
C ALA A 936 9.41 38.51 10.27
N GLY A 937 8.38 37.66 10.12
CA GLY A 937 8.10 36.90 8.91
C GLY A 937 8.93 35.61 8.85
N GLY A 938 8.32 34.52 8.39
CA GLY A 938 8.96 33.20 8.33
C GLY A 938 7.95 32.05 8.45
N PRO A 939 8.41 30.79 8.38
CA PRO A 939 7.55 29.63 8.55
C PRO A 939 6.98 29.55 9.98
N PRO A 940 5.82 28.88 10.17
CA PRO A 940 5.25 28.67 11.50
C PRO A 940 6.24 27.96 12.44
N ALA A 941 6.22 28.33 13.73
CA ALA A 941 7.06 27.74 14.76
C ALA A 941 6.37 26.56 15.49
N GLY A 942 5.05 26.50 15.42
CA GLY A 942 4.24 25.42 16.01
C GLY A 942 2.74 25.66 15.87
N PHE A 943 1.96 24.61 16.11
CA PHE A 943 0.52 24.65 16.01
C PHE A 943 -0.21 23.64 16.92
N LEU A 944 -1.49 23.93 17.16
CA LEU A 944 -2.48 22.99 17.69
C LEU A 944 -3.51 22.71 16.61
N ARG A 945 -3.95 21.45 16.51
CA ARG A 945 -5.13 21.07 15.74
C ARG A 945 -6.25 20.67 16.70
N LEU A 946 -7.43 21.20 16.46
CA LEU A 946 -8.57 21.15 17.37
C LEU A 946 -9.79 20.60 16.63
N VAL A 947 -10.33 19.48 17.10
CA VAL A 947 -11.55 18.85 16.56
C VAL A 947 -12.78 19.35 17.32
N PRO A 948 -13.95 19.50 16.67
CA PRO A 948 -15.13 20.05 17.30
C PRO A 948 -15.76 19.06 18.29
N VAL A 949 -16.38 19.60 19.33
CA VAL A 949 -17.29 18.88 20.25
C VAL A 949 -18.67 19.50 20.08
N SER A 950 -19.61 18.73 19.54
CA SER A 950 -20.92 19.22 19.10
C SER A 950 -22.03 18.85 20.08
N GLY A 951 -22.94 19.77 20.42
CA GLY A 951 -24.10 19.47 21.28
C GLY A 951 -24.31 20.49 22.41
N GLY A 952 -24.92 20.07 23.52
CA GLY A 952 -25.41 20.96 24.59
C GLY A 952 -24.34 21.80 25.34
N SER A 953 -23.06 21.55 25.09
CA SER A 953 -21.95 22.38 25.57
C SER A 953 -20.85 22.38 24.51
N PRO A 954 -20.93 23.25 23.49
CA PRO A 954 -20.03 23.25 22.35
C PRO A 954 -18.58 23.49 22.79
N GLY A 955 -17.64 22.90 22.07
CA GLY A 955 -16.24 22.90 22.48
C GLY A 955 -15.31 22.46 21.37
N TYR A 956 -14.04 22.32 21.74
CA TYR A 956 -13.01 21.70 20.92
C TYR A 956 -12.17 20.75 21.76
N SER A 957 -11.80 19.62 21.18
CA SER A 957 -10.81 18.71 21.76
C SER A 957 -9.51 18.83 21.00
N LEU A 958 -8.41 18.80 21.74
CA LEU A 958 -7.08 18.78 21.16
C LEU A 958 -6.82 17.44 20.46
N ASP A 959 -6.46 17.51 19.18
CA ASP A 959 -6.09 16.34 18.37
C ASP A 959 -4.56 16.18 18.35
N VAL A 960 -3.84 17.20 17.87
CA VAL A 960 -2.38 17.22 17.87
C VAL A 960 -1.80 18.51 18.42
N MET A 961 -0.65 18.38 19.09
CA MET A 961 0.23 19.46 19.50
C MET A 961 1.60 19.25 18.87
N ARG A 962 2.04 20.19 18.04
CA ARG A 962 3.31 20.09 17.32
C ARG A 962 4.03 21.41 17.36
N HIS A 963 5.34 21.37 17.58
CA HIS A 963 6.19 22.55 17.52
C HIS A 963 7.54 22.17 16.91
N ASP A 964 8.24 23.15 16.35
CA ASP A 964 9.58 22.90 15.86
C ASP A 964 10.52 22.56 17.05
N PRO A 965 11.43 21.57 16.95
CA PRO A 965 12.38 21.25 18.02
C PRO A 965 13.27 22.44 18.42
N GLY A 966 13.51 23.39 17.51
CA GLY A 966 14.25 24.64 17.78
C GLY A 966 13.38 25.78 18.34
N ALA A 967 12.09 25.56 18.57
CA ALA A 967 11.16 26.62 18.96
C ALA A 967 11.44 27.17 20.37
N GLN A 968 11.04 28.43 20.58
CA GLN A 968 11.19 29.10 21.87
C GLN A 968 10.41 28.38 22.98
N ASN A 969 11.07 28.15 24.12
CA ASN A 969 10.45 27.49 25.26
C ASN A 969 9.17 28.25 25.70
N GLY A 970 8.08 27.51 25.93
CA GLY A 970 6.76 28.05 26.28
C GLY A 970 5.80 28.20 25.10
N LEU A 971 6.18 27.74 23.90
CA LEU A 971 5.34 27.87 22.70
C LEU A 971 4.01 27.12 22.81
N THR A 972 4.00 25.92 23.39
CA THR A 972 2.77 25.14 23.63
C THR A 972 1.87 25.84 24.64
N GLU A 973 2.42 26.36 25.75
CA GLU A 973 1.66 27.17 26.70
C GLU A 973 1.08 28.43 26.06
N PHE A 974 1.84 29.10 25.19
CA PHE A 974 1.38 30.25 24.41
C PHE A 974 0.19 29.88 23.50
N LEU A 975 0.32 28.81 22.72
CA LEU A 975 -0.72 28.35 21.81
C LEU A 975 -2.02 27.97 22.55
N ILE A 976 -1.93 27.22 23.66
CA ILE A 976 -3.09 26.79 24.45
C ILE A 976 -3.78 28.01 25.06
N ALA A 977 -3.03 28.90 25.71
CA ALA A 977 -3.60 30.08 26.37
C ALA A 977 -4.27 31.04 25.38
N GLN A 978 -3.61 31.34 24.25
CA GLN A 978 -4.17 32.21 23.22
C GLN A 978 -5.40 31.58 22.56
N THR A 979 -5.42 30.26 22.39
CA THR A 979 -6.60 29.52 21.92
C THR A 979 -7.75 29.67 22.89
N ALA A 980 -7.53 29.44 24.19
CA ALA A 980 -8.57 29.58 25.21
C ALA A 980 -9.11 31.03 25.29
N GLU A 981 -8.24 32.04 25.24
CA GLU A 981 -8.64 33.45 25.22
C GLU A 981 -9.40 33.84 23.95
N THR A 982 -9.02 33.33 22.78
CA THR A 982 -9.71 33.59 21.51
C THR A 982 -11.06 32.88 21.45
N LEU A 983 -11.15 31.65 21.97
CA LEU A 983 -12.41 30.90 22.03
C LEU A 983 -13.40 31.49 23.04
N ARG A 984 -12.92 32.17 24.08
CA ARG A 984 -13.78 32.90 25.05
C ARG A 984 -14.72 33.90 24.36
N GLU A 985 -14.26 34.53 23.28
CA GLU A 985 -15.05 35.51 22.52
C GLU A 985 -16.21 34.85 21.73
N ARG A 986 -16.19 33.52 21.56
CA ARG A 986 -17.20 32.75 20.81
C ARG A 986 -18.34 32.19 21.67
N GLY A 987 -18.36 32.48 22.97
CA GLY A 987 -19.36 32.00 23.93
C GLY A 987 -18.80 30.98 24.93
N PRO A 988 -19.66 30.26 25.68
CA PRO A 988 -19.22 29.20 26.61
C PRO A 988 -18.70 28.01 25.79
N VAL A 989 -17.37 27.92 25.70
CA VAL A 989 -16.66 26.93 24.89
C VAL A 989 -15.73 26.12 25.80
N ARG A 990 -15.82 24.81 25.73
CA ARG A 990 -14.88 23.90 26.41
C ARG A 990 -13.66 23.64 25.52
N LEU A 991 -12.47 23.58 26.08
CA LEU A 991 -11.24 23.16 25.40
C LEU A 991 -10.61 21.97 26.15
N SER A 992 -10.64 20.78 25.57
CA SER A 992 -9.97 19.60 26.13
C SER A 992 -8.48 19.57 25.75
N LEU A 993 -7.60 19.36 26.72
CA LEU A 993 -6.12 19.35 26.57
C LEU A 993 -5.51 17.95 26.60
N ASN A 994 -6.28 16.89 26.32
CA ASN A 994 -5.90 15.48 26.41
C ASN A 994 -6.07 14.82 27.80
N PHE A 995 -6.23 13.50 27.74
CA PHE A 995 -6.28 12.53 28.83
C PHE A 995 -4.95 12.35 29.57
N ALA A 996 -4.99 12.49 30.90
CA ALA A 996 -3.91 12.14 31.81
C ALA A 996 -4.25 10.82 32.54
N ALA A 997 -3.51 9.76 32.22
CA ALA A 997 -3.71 8.45 32.84
C ALA A 997 -3.48 8.52 34.36
N TRP A 998 -4.37 7.91 35.15
CA TRP A 998 -4.21 7.71 36.59
C TRP A 998 -3.88 8.95 37.46
N GLY A 999 -4.22 10.17 37.02
CA GLY A 999 -3.90 11.42 37.72
C GLY A 999 -4.30 11.45 39.20
N ARG A 1000 -5.51 10.97 39.54
CA ARG A 1000 -6.00 10.86 40.93
C ARG A 1000 -5.16 9.93 41.80
N LEU A 1001 -4.51 8.91 41.23
CA LEU A 1001 -3.74 7.93 42.01
C LEU A 1001 -2.44 8.51 42.56
N PHE A 1002 -1.86 9.54 41.93
CA PHE A 1002 -0.68 10.27 42.43
C PHE A 1002 -1.02 11.23 43.57
N HIS A 1003 -2.21 11.84 43.56
CA HIS A 1003 -2.58 12.93 44.46
C HIS A 1003 -3.67 12.58 45.48
N ALA A 1004 -4.17 11.33 45.51
CA ALA A 1004 -5.12 10.88 46.52
C ALA A 1004 -4.48 10.92 47.93
N GLU A 1005 -4.68 11.98 48.68
CA GLU A 1005 -4.33 12.01 50.10
C GLU A 1005 -5.46 11.36 50.92
N GLY A 1006 -5.15 10.34 51.72
CA GLY A 1006 -6.04 9.90 52.81
C GLY A 1006 -6.46 8.42 52.88
N ASP A 1007 -6.47 7.65 51.78
CA ASP A 1007 -6.98 6.27 51.84
C ASP A 1007 -5.87 5.20 52.01
N ARG A 1008 -6.05 4.31 53.01
CA ARG A 1008 -5.03 3.36 53.53
C ARG A 1008 -5.25 1.91 53.09
N THR A 1009 -6.09 1.64 52.10
CA THR A 1009 -6.36 0.28 51.63
C THR A 1009 -5.17 -0.33 50.86
N LEU A 1010 -4.99 -1.65 51.04
CA LEU A 1010 -3.86 -2.42 50.48
C LEU A 1010 -3.86 -2.41 48.93
N ARG A 1011 -5.05 -2.36 48.32
CA ARG A 1011 -5.25 -2.23 46.87
C ARG A 1011 -4.75 -0.89 46.33
N LEU A 1012 -5.01 0.21 47.04
CA LEU A 1012 -4.59 1.54 46.61
C LEU A 1012 -3.06 1.72 46.71
N ARG A 1013 -2.43 1.12 47.73
CA ARG A 1013 -0.96 1.08 47.84
C ARG A 1013 -0.32 0.31 46.70
N LEU A 1014 -0.88 -0.83 46.32
CA LEU A 1014 -0.40 -1.62 45.19
C LEU A 1014 -0.59 -0.86 43.87
N ALA A 1015 -1.75 -0.22 43.66
CA ALA A 1015 -2.00 0.60 42.48
C ALA A 1015 -1.01 1.76 42.37
N ARG A 1016 -0.72 2.48 43.47
CA ARG A 1016 0.31 3.54 43.50
C ARG A 1016 1.70 3.02 43.18
N TRP A 1017 2.07 1.88 43.74
CA TRP A 1017 3.37 1.26 43.46
C TRP A 1017 3.53 0.91 41.97
N ILE A 1018 2.48 0.33 41.35
CA ILE A 1018 2.47 0.02 39.91
C ILE A 1018 2.59 1.32 39.10
N VAL A 1019 1.75 2.32 39.37
CA VAL A 1019 1.74 3.60 38.65
C VAL A 1019 3.09 4.33 38.76
N HIS A 1020 3.72 4.33 39.94
CA HIS A 1020 5.04 4.94 40.13
C HIS A 1020 6.14 4.21 39.35
N ARG A 1021 6.05 2.87 39.23
CA ARG A 1021 7.00 2.07 38.45
C ARG A 1021 6.86 2.25 36.94
N LEU A 1022 5.65 2.57 36.49
CA LEU A 1022 5.31 2.82 35.09
C LEU A 1022 5.55 4.28 34.66
N ASN A 1023 5.67 5.23 35.59
CA ASN A 1023 5.88 6.66 35.31
C ASN A 1023 7.09 6.96 34.40
N PRO A 1024 8.28 6.32 34.54
CA PRO A 1024 9.41 6.57 33.63
C PRO A 1024 9.13 6.15 32.18
N PHE A 1025 8.23 5.19 31.97
CA PHE A 1025 7.89 4.66 30.65
C PHE A 1025 6.78 5.47 29.96
N PHE A 1026 5.85 6.04 30.73
CA PHE A 1026 4.66 6.72 30.21
C PHE A 1026 4.57 8.22 30.50
N GLN A 1027 5.54 8.82 31.20
CA GLN A 1027 5.59 10.26 31.51
C GLN A 1027 4.27 10.80 32.14
N ILE A 1028 3.63 9.96 32.94
CA ILE A 1028 2.26 10.16 33.44
C ILE A 1028 2.17 11.42 34.30
N GLN A 1029 3.14 11.59 35.21
CA GLN A 1029 3.17 12.71 36.13
C GLN A 1029 3.43 14.05 35.43
N SER A 1030 4.34 14.08 34.45
CA SER A 1030 4.69 15.32 33.73
C SER A 1030 3.55 15.86 32.87
N LEU A 1031 2.72 14.97 32.28
CA LEU A 1031 1.56 15.41 31.49
C LEU A 1031 0.46 15.99 32.39
N TYR A 1032 0.18 15.34 33.53
CA TYR A 1032 -0.76 15.86 34.52
C TYR A 1032 -0.30 17.22 35.07
N GLU A 1033 0.96 17.34 35.48
CA GLU A 1033 1.53 18.59 35.98
C GLU A 1033 1.57 19.70 34.92
N PHE A 1034 1.73 19.35 33.64
CA PHE A 1034 1.63 20.31 32.53
C PHE A 1034 0.21 20.85 32.40
N ASN A 1035 -0.81 19.98 32.33
CA ASN A 1035 -2.20 20.37 32.16
C ASN A 1035 -2.74 21.13 33.38
N ALA A 1036 -2.31 20.76 34.59
CA ALA A 1036 -2.73 21.42 35.84
C ALA A 1036 -2.36 22.92 35.88
N LYS A 1037 -1.37 23.38 35.10
CA LYS A 1037 -0.98 24.80 35.01
C LYS A 1037 -2.08 25.71 34.48
N PHE A 1038 -3.05 25.16 33.73
CA PHE A 1038 -4.13 25.91 33.11
C PHE A 1038 -5.42 25.91 33.94
N GLU A 1039 -5.37 25.41 35.18
CA GLU A 1039 -6.52 25.27 36.09
C GLU A 1039 -7.74 24.57 35.44
N PRO A 1040 -7.57 23.37 34.85
CA PRO A 1040 -8.66 22.67 34.16
C PRO A 1040 -9.66 22.05 35.15
N GLU A 1041 -10.88 21.83 34.68
CA GLU A 1041 -11.83 20.88 35.22
C GLU A 1041 -11.39 19.45 34.84
N TRP A 1042 -11.36 18.52 35.79
CA TRP A 1042 -10.92 17.14 35.54
C TRP A 1042 -12.13 16.22 35.36
N LEU A 1043 -12.29 15.69 34.14
CA LEU A 1043 -13.35 14.74 33.79
C LEU A 1043 -12.84 13.29 33.90
N PRO A 1044 -13.32 12.48 34.86
CA PRO A 1044 -12.88 11.10 35.03
C PRO A 1044 -13.35 10.18 33.91
N ARG A 1045 -12.42 9.32 33.47
CA ARG A 1045 -12.69 8.23 32.53
C ARG A 1045 -12.41 6.86 33.15
N ILE A 1046 -13.16 5.87 32.67
CA ILE A 1046 -13.12 4.48 33.10
C ILE A 1046 -12.83 3.55 31.91
N LEU A 1047 -12.19 2.43 32.21
CA LEU A 1047 -12.11 1.25 31.36
C LEU A 1047 -13.29 0.34 31.70
N VAL A 1048 -14.05 -0.05 30.69
CA VAL A 1048 -15.17 -1.01 30.81
C VAL A 1048 -14.76 -2.34 30.20
N TYR A 1049 -15.02 -3.45 30.88
CA TYR A 1049 -14.61 -4.79 30.43
C TYR A 1049 -15.50 -5.89 31.05
N GLU A 1050 -15.58 -7.06 30.43
CA GLU A 1050 -16.52 -8.11 30.88
C GLU A 1050 -16.15 -8.80 32.22
N LYS A 1051 -14.89 -9.24 32.39
CA LYS A 1051 -14.47 -10.10 33.51
C LYS A 1051 -13.07 -9.77 34.00
N GLY A 1052 -12.84 -9.90 35.30
CA GLY A 1052 -11.54 -9.65 35.94
C GLY A 1052 -10.37 -10.42 35.32
N ALA A 1053 -10.59 -11.66 34.89
CA ALA A 1053 -9.56 -12.48 34.25
C ALA A 1053 -9.12 -11.95 32.87
N HIS A 1054 -9.92 -11.10 32.22
CA HIS A 1054 -9.58 -10.55 30.90
C HIS A 1054 -8.78 -9.25 31.00
N LEU A 1055 -8.75 -8.62 32.17
CA LEU A 1055 -8.11 -7.32 32.38
C LEU A 1055 -6.64 -7.28 31.92
N PRO A 1056 -5.79 -8.30 32.17
CA PRO A 1056 -4.40 -8.28 31.69
C PRO A 1056 -4.31 -8.29 30.15
N THR A 1057 -5.13 -9.10 29.48
CA THR A 1057 -5.17 -9.16 28.01
C THR A 1057 -5.71 -7.85 27.43
N VAL A 1058 -6.78 -7.32 28.00
CA VAL A 1058 -7.37 -6.03 27.59
C VAL A 1058 -6.37 -4.90 27.77
N ALA A 1059 -5.63 -4.86 28.89
CA ALA A 1059 -4.58 -3.87 29.11
C ALA A 1059 -3.42 -3.99 28.12
N LEU A 1060 -2.99 -5.21 27.78
CA LEU A 1060 -1.95 -5.44 26.77
C LEU A 1060 -2.38 -4.99 25.38
N LEU A 1061 -3.60 -5.37 24.97
CA LEU A 1061 -4.17 -4.96 23.69
C LEU A 1061 -4.30 -3.43 23.62
N TYR A 1062 -4.82 -2.80 24.68
CA TYR A 1062 -4.92 -1.34 24.74
C TYR A 1062 -3.57 -0.63 24.69
N ALA A 1063 -2.58 -1.15 25.42
CA ALA A 1063 -1.23 -0.61 25.37
C ALA A 1063 -0.64 -0.70 23.95
N GLY A 1064 -0.93 -1.75 23.20
CA GLY A 1064 -0.44 -1.84 21.84
C GLY A 1064 -1.18 -0.94 20.84
N VAL A 1065 -2.52 -0.81 20.91
CA VAL A 1065 -3.26 0.09 20.00
C VAL A 1065 -2.97 1.57 20.26
N GLU A 1066 -2.75 1.97 21.52
CA GLU A 1066 -2.34 3.33 21.87
C GLU A 1066 -0.85 3.62 21.55
N GLY A 1067 -0.10 2.63 21.04
CA GLY A 1067 1.30 2.78 20.67
C GLY A 1067 2.28 2.79 21.85
N PHE A 1068 1.86 2.28 23.02
CA PHE A 1068 2.66 2.18 24.24
C PHE A 1068 3.65 1.00 24.25
N LEU A 1069 3.48 0.01 23.34
CA LEU A 1069 4.33 -1.19 23.24
C LEU A 1069 5.07 -1.22 21.90
N ALA A 1070 6.19 -0.51 21.80
CA ALA A 1070 7.15 -0.66 20.70
C ALA A 1070 8.25 -1.65 21.12
N LEU A 1071 7.97 -2.96 21.04
CA LEU A 1071 8.96 -4.02 21.33
C LEU A 1071 9.36 -4.75 20.03
N PRO A 1072 10.66 -4.79 19.67
CA PRO A 1072 11.12 -5.55 18.51
C PRO A 1072 10.90 -7.06 18.72
N VAL A 1073 10.54 -7.75 17.63
CA VAL A 1073 10.42 -9.22 17.47
C VAL A 1073 9.27 -9.90 18.26
N ILE A 1074 8.94 -9.46 19.48
CA ILE A 1074 7.86 -10.06 20.29
C ILE A 1074 6.56 -9.23 20.23
N GLY A 1075 6.66 -7.93 19.98
CA GLY A 1075 5.52 -7.01 19.93
C GLY A 1075 4.54 -7.31 18.80
N SER A 1076 5.03 -7.69 17.61
CA SER A 1076 4.20 -7.99 16.43
C SER A 1076 3.39 -9.28 16.58
N MET A 1077 3.86 -10.24 17.38
CA MET A 1077 3.11 -11.47 17.70
C MET A 1077 2.03 -11.27 18.77
N LEU A 1078 2.16 -10.24 19.62
CA LEU A 1078 1.26 -10.01 20.76
C LEU A 1078 0.27 -8.85 20.54
N VAL A 1079 0.63 -7.85 19.73
CA VAL A 1079 -0.26 -6.73 19.39
C VAL A 1079 -0.09 -6.36 17.90
N PRO A 1080 -1.14 -6.53 17.06
CA PRO A 1080 -1.14 -6.06 15.69
C PRO A 1080 -1.17 -4.52 15.66
N ARG A 1081 -0.49 -3.91 14.68
CA ARG A 1081 -0.60 -2.47 14.44
C ARG A 1081 -2.03 -2.13 14.02
N VAL A 1082 -2.65 -1.17 14.71
CA VAL A 1082 -3.99 -0.62 14.38
C VAL A 1082 -3.89 0.57 13.42
N VAL A 1083 -2.68 1.06 13.14
CA VAL A 1083 -2.49 2.21 12.24
C VAL A 1083 -3.06 1.88 10.87
N ALA A 1084 -4.07 2.64 10.45
CA ALA A 1084 -4.56 2.64 9.09
C ALA A 1084 -3.39 2.97 8.15
N GLU A 1085 -3.02 2.02 7.30
CA GLU A 1085 -2.36 2.38 6.05
C GLU A 1085 -3.35 3.24 5.25
N PRO A 1086 -2.89 4.30 4.57
CA PRO A 1086 -3.76 5.15 3.78
C PRO A 1086 -4.53 4.29 2.79
N ALA A 1087 -5.85 4.45 2.78
CA ALA A 1087 -6.71 3.80 1.80
C ALA A 1087 -6.18 4.13 0.40
N ALA A 1088 -5.73 3.11 -0.31
CA ALA A 1088 -5.53 3.19 -1.74
C ALA A 1088 -6.86 3.65 -2.35
N ALA A 1089 -6.78 4.67 -3.19
CA ALA A 1089 -7.92 5.21 -3.90
C ALA A 1089 -8.53 4.13 -4.80
N GLU A 1090 -9.60 3.49 -4.33
CA GLU A 1090 -10.67 2.92 -5.16
C GLU A 1090 -11.61 4.08 -5.56
#